data_AF-A0AAJ3G345-F1
#
_entry.id   AF-A0AAJ3G345-F1
#
_cell.length_a   1.000
_cell.length_b   1.000
_cell.length_c   1.000
_cell.angle_alpha   90.00
_cell.angle_beta   90.00
_cell.angle_gamma   90.00
#
_symmetry.space_group_name_H-M   'P 1'
#
loop_
_entity.id
_entity.type
_entity.pdbx_description
1 polymer ?
#
loop_
_entity_poly.entity_id
_entity_poly.type
_entity_poly.pdbx_seq_one_letter_code
_entity_poly.pdbx_strand_id
1 'polypeptide(L)'
;RLGQHDAVKDAVVLVREDVPGEKRLVAYFTPRDLDVAPHIETLRTHLQGQLPDYMVPAAYVRLDALPLTVNGKLDRKALPTPDQASVFSRVYEAPQGELETVLAQIWQDVLGLQQVGRHDNFFELGGHSLLAVRLLGLLAQANLTVSLAELFQHESVASMALLLQIRSTEVQVQEAFIPVRTTGQQNPLFLVHEFSGLDLYFPMLGKHIDPDIPVYGLPAIPWGEPQLLTMECLASRLVGVIRSVQPQGPYRLAGWSFGGVLAYEIAIQLVGLDEEVEFLGLIDSYLPRLVDQGRERWSPGEAHARHLLDRCEVFWNAGVLKEAELALVLEKLARLQTRLNDFAFEGLVQHCYDEGLLPPELAEYSVAQLWQYLDREVAHGHALAHYSVYPISVPVHLLIAEERKDDAPEHSGYLGWDAVLPKAQMHGVTVPGNHQTMMQAPQVKALGQAISDALGSVATRPAPSPKSRYQPLLTIQGGRADRAPIFCVPGAGDSVTGFIGLTDAFGPEWPIHGLQHRGLDGSTEPFSLVETAAQAYLDAIDKVQPEGAVHLLGHSFGGWIVFEMAARLHARGRKVASLTLIDSESPGGNGVVGKPYTATGVLNRLIEAMQLASGKSLGIDATVFGTQDDTAQMRLLHAGMVRAGMLPQRSAVDAMRGPARAFGTALRTVYQPQHRYTGPVRLVLANDPTLDTAGNKREQEQMIEGWRKHIPDLSIWYGPGNHFTILKAPHVHNLAAWWQDGLPMLDEEAASDCV
;
A
#
# COMPACT_ATOMS: atom_id res chain seq x y z
N ARG A 1 -38.23 22.98 -11.99
CA ARG A 1 -38.32 22.29 -10.68
C ARG A 1 -39.12 23.11 -9.68
N LEU A 2 -38.77 24.38 -9.43
CA LEU A 2 -39.54 25.23 -8.51
C LEU A 2 -41.00 25.46 -8.96
N GLY A 3 -41.24 25.73 -10.25
CA GLY A 3 -42.61 25.83 -10.81
C GLY A 3 -43.39 24.51 -10.90
N GLN A 4 -42.82 23.38 -10.44
CA GLN A 4 -43.52 22.09 -10.31
C GLN A 4 -44.01 21.85 -8.88
N HIS A 5 -43.70 22.73 -7.93
CA HIS A 5 -44.22 22.65 -6.57
C HIS A 5 -45.66 23.17 -6.55
N ASP A 6 -46.59 22.43 -5.94
CA ASP A 6 -48.04 22.70 -6.03
C ASP A 6 -48.43 24.11 -5.56
N ALA A 7 -47.74 24.63 -4.54
CA ALA A 7 -47.95 25.97 -3.99
C ALA A 7 -47.37 27.12 -4.83
N VAL A 8 -46.62 26.86 -5.90
CA VAL A 8 -45.97 27.88 -6.74
C VAL A 8 -46.73 28.03 -8.06
N LYS A 9 -46.99 29.28 -8.46
CA LYS A 9 -47.65 29.62 -9.73
C LYS A 9 -46.63 29.90 -10.83
N ASP A 10 -45.79 30.91 -10.62
CA ASP A 10 -44.70 31.28 -11.53
C ASP A 10 -43.40 31.40 -10.75
N ALA A 11 -42.27 31.06 -11.37
CA ALA A 11 -40.96 31.18 -10.75
C ALA A 11 -39.87 31.55 -11.76
N VAL A 12 -38.92 32.37 -11.34
CA VAL A 12 -37.70 32.68 -12.08
C VAL A 12 -36.49 32.64 -11.15
N VAL A 13 -35.39 32.02 -11.61
CA VAL A 13 -34.14 31.95 -10.85
C VAL A 13 -33.07 32.71 -11.63
N LEU A 14 -32.31 33.55 -10.93
CA LEU A 14 -31.23 34.35 -11.51
C LEU A 14 -30.00 34.29 -10.61
N VAL A 15 -28.82 34.32 -11.22
CA VAL A 15 -27.58 34.63 -10.51
C VAL A 15 -27.56 36.13 -10.28
N ARG A 16 -27.43 36.55 -9.02
CA ARG A 16 -27.26 37.95 -8.64
C ARG A 16 -25.90 38.14 -7.98
N GLU A 17 -25.33 39.31 -8.23
CA GLU A 17 -24.12 39.83 -7.62
C GLU A 17 -24.46 41.20 -7.05
N ASP A 18 -25.05 41.20 -5.85
CA ASP A 18 -25.47 42.45 -5.18
C ASP A 18 -24.28 43.09 -4.42
N VAL A 19 -23.24 42.30 -4.12
CA VAL A 19 -21.94 42.72 -3.58
C VAL A 19 -20.85 42.21 -4.54
N PRO A 20 -19.86 43.04 -4.96
CA PRO A 20 -18.81 42.60 -5.89
C PRO A 20 -18.08 41.35 -5.38
N GLY A 21 -18.05 40.30 -6.20
CA GLY A 21 -17.43 39.02 -5.86
C GLY A 21 -18.38 37.98 -5.23
N GLU A 22 -19.56 38.36 -4.75
CA GLU A 22 -20.53 37.45 -4.14
C GLU A 22 -21.67 37.11 -5.11
N LYS A 23 -21.50 36.05 -5.90
CA LYS A 23 -22.54 35.52 -6.78
C LYS A 23 -23.40 34.49 -6.05
N ARG A 24 -24.72 34.70 -6.06
CA ARG A 24 -25.70 33.76 -5.47
C ARG A 24 -26.90 33.53 -6.37
N LEU A 25 -27.45 32.33 -6.33
CA LEU A 25 -28.72 32.01 -6.97
C LEU A 25 -29.88 32.53 -6.11
N VAL A 26 -30.73 33.37 -6.71
CA VAL A 26 -31.93 33.92 -6.09
C VAL A 26 -33.15 33.44 -6.85
N ALA A 27 -34.10 32.82 -6.13
CA ALA A 27 -35.38 32.40 -6.68
C ALA A 27 -36.48 33.42 -6.37
N TYR A 28 -37.09 33.97 -7.41
CA TYR A 28 -38.29 34.78 -7.31
C TYR A 28 -39.50 33.92 -7.66
N PHE A 29 -40.52 33.92 -6.81
CA PHE A 29 -41.70 33.11 -7.04
C PHE A 29 -42.99 33.84 -6.66
N THR A 30 -44.08 33.48 -7.34
CA THR A 30 -45.44 33.88 -6.98
C THR A 30 -46.18 32.67 -6.44
N PRO A 31 -46.87 32.78 -5.29
CA PRO A 31 -47.65 31.68 -4.76
C PRO A 31 -48.92 31.47 -5.60
N ARG A 32 -49.43 30.23 -5.62
CA ARG A 32 -50.68 29.88 -6.32
C ARG A 32 -51.91 30.45 -5.62
N ASP A 33 -51.85 30.53 -4.30
CA ASP A 33 -52.81 31.22 -3.43
C ASP A 33 -52.07 32.35 -2.71
N LEU A 34 -52.55 33.59 -2.84
CA LEU A 34 -51.89 34.76 -2.27
C LEU A 34 -51.99 34.80 -0.73
N ASP A 35 -52.98 34.11 -0.16
CA ASP A 35 -53.21 34.05 1.29
C ASP A 35 -52.46 32.90 1.97
N VAL A 36 -51.95 31.92 1.19
CA VAL A 36 -51.24 30.73 1.68
C VAL A 36 -49.90 30.59 0.96
N ALA A 37 -48.88 31.33 1.41
CA ALA A 37 -47.55 31.25 0.85
C ALA A 37 -46.75 30.05 1.42
N PRO A 38 -46.05 29.27 0.58
CA PRO A 38 -45.20 28.19 1.06
C PRO A 38 -44.01 28.70 1.87
N HIS A 39 -43.61 27.95 2.90
CA HIS A 39 -42.40 28.24 3.67
C HIS A 39 -41.14 28.01 2.83
N ILE A 40 -40.13 28.85 3.03
CA ILE A 40 -38.85 28.78 2.29
C ILE A 40 -38.20 27.41 2.46
N GLU A 41 -38.25 26.83 3.66
CA GLU A 41 -37.78 25.47 3.96
C GLU A 41 -38.43 24.42 3.06
N THR A 42 -39.74 24.46 2.91
CA THR A 42 -40.49 23.49 2.09
C THR A 42 -40.08 23.56 0.63
N LEU A 43 -39.89 24.77 0.09
CA LEU A 43 -39.41 24.98 -1.27
C LEU A 43 -37.96 24.50 -1.45
N ARG A 44 -37.09 24.77 -0.47
CA ARG A 44 -35.70 24.34 -0.50
C ARG A 44 -35.57 22.82 -0.43
N THR A 45 -36.27 22.15 0.49
CA THR A 45 -36.27 20.68 0.61
C THR A 45 -36.79 20.02 -0.67
N HIS A 46 -37.84 20.57 -1.29
CA HIS A 46 -38.34 20.11 -2.58
C HIS A 46 -37.29 20.20 -3.69
N LEU A 47 -36.48 21.25 -3.69
CA LEU A 47 -35.39 21.42 -4.65
C LEU A 47 -34.17 20.54 -4.33
N GLN A 48 -33.79 20.38 -3.06
CA GLN A 48 -32.68 19.50 -2.63
C GLN A 48 -32.93 18.03 -2.98
N GLY A 49 -34.18 17.57 -2.97
CA GLY A 49 -34.53 16.23 -3.43
C GLY A 49 -34.41 16.02 -4.95
N GLN A 50 -34.15 17.08 -5.74
CA GLN A 50 -34.24 17.07 -7.21
C GLN A 50 -33.08 17.77 -7.93
N LEU A 51 -32.24 18.51 -7.22
CA LEU A 51 -31.15 19.33 -7.75
C LEU A 51 -29.88 19.13 -6.89
N PRO A 52 -28.68 19.18 -7.50
CA PRO A 52 -27.42 19.29 -6.76
C PRO A 52 -27.39 20.54 -5.89
N ASP A 53 -26.69 20.50 -4.75
CA ASP A 53 -26.69 21.58 -3.74
C ASP A 53 -26.30 22.95 -4.30
N TYR A 54 -25.32 23.02 -5.22
CA TYR A 54 -24.89 24.27 -5.85
C TYR A 54 -25.93 24.88 -6.80
N MET A 55 -26.97 24.12 -7.21
CA MET A 55 -28.09 24.61 -8.01
C MET A 55 -29.30 25.00 -7.16
N VAL A 56 -29.25 24.80 -5.84
CA VAL A 56 -30.30 25.19 -4.91
C VAL A 56 -30.15 26.69 -4.59
N PRO A 57 -31.19 27.52 -4.83
CA PRO A 57 -31.14 28.95 -4.53
C PRO A 57 -30.84 29.24 -3.05
N ALA A 58 -29.96 30.20 -2.82
CA ALA A 58 -29.58 30.65 -1.48
C ALA A 58 -30.60 31.63 -0.86
N ALA A 59 -31.44 32.26 -1.69
CA ALA A 59 -32.50 33.17 -1.27
C ALA A 59 -33.80 32.96 -2.07
N TYR A 60 -34.94 33.18 -1.43
CA TYR A 60 -36.28 32.99 -1.98
C TYR A 60 -37.10 34.25 -1.74
N VAL A 61 -37.42 34.97 -2.81
CA VAL A 61 -38.17 36.24 -2.76
C VAL A 61 -39.58 36.01 -3.26
N ARG A 62 -40.55 36.20 -2.37
CA ARG A 62 -41.98 36.13 -2.69
C ARG A 62 -42.43 37.41 -3.39
N LEU A 63 -43.13 37.28 -4.51
CA LEU A 63 -43.75 38.39 -5.22
C LEU A 63 -45.25 38.12 -5.41
N ASP A 64 -46.05 39.17 -5.41
CA ASP A 64 -47.49 39.08 -5.74
C ASP A 64 -47.69 38.85 -7.25
N ALA A 65 -46.81 39.44 -8.08
CA ALA A 65 -46.73 39.23 -9.52
C ALA A 65 -45.30 39.42 -10.02
N LEU A 66 -44.89 38.68 -11.07
CA LEU A 66 -43.60 38.91 -11.73
C LEU A 66 -43.65 40.23 -12.52
N PRO A 67 -42.63 41.11 -12.39
CA PRO A 67 -42.59 42.37 -13.14
C PRO A 67 -42.37 42.09 -14.63
N LEU A 68 -43.26 42.59 -15.48
CA LEU A 68 -43.18 42.44 -16.93
C LEU A 68 -42.96 43.80 -17.60
N THR A 69 -42.16 43.80 -18.65
CA THR A 69 -42.01 44.91 -19.60
C THR A 69 -43.30 45.16 -20.37
N VAL A 70 -43.43 46.32 -21.02
CA VAL A 70 -44.59 46.68 -21.89
C VAL A 70 -44.87 45.67 -23.02
N ASN A 71 -43.88 44.82 -23.35
CA ASN A 71 -44.00 43.75 -24.35
C ASN A 71 -44.29 42.37 -23.73
N GLY A 72 -44.65 42.29 -22.44
CA GLY A 72 -45.01 41.05 -21.75
C GLY A 72 -43.83 40.13 -21.39
N LYS A 73 -42.57 40.58 -21.55
CA LYS A 73 -41.37 39.83 -21.12
C LYS A 73 -40.97 40.21 -19.70
N LEU A 74 -40.39 39.28 -18.92
CA LEU A 74 -39.85 39.54 -17.59
C LEU A 74 -38.88 40.73 -17.58
N ASP A 75 -39.17 41.74 -16.74
CA ASP A 75 -38.27 42.86 -16.49
C ASP A 75 -37.31 42.51 -15.35
N ARG A 76 -36.14 41.99 -15.73
CA ARG A 76 -35.09 41.57 -14.77
C ARG A 76 -34.55 42.72 -13.92
N LYS A 77 -34.64 43.98 -14.40
CA LYS A 77 -34.15 45.15 -13.66
C LYS A 77 -35.10 45.59 -12.56
N ALA A 78 -36.38 45.24 -12.68
CA ALA A 78 -37.42 45.55 -11.72
C ALA A 78 -37.56 44.50 -10.59
N LEU A 79 -36.75 43.44 -10.58
CA LEU A 79 -36.76 42.43 -9.53
C LEU A 79 -36.08 42.94 -8.26
N PRO A 80 -36.76 42.91 -7.09
CA PRO A 80 -36.23 43.45 -5.85
C PRO A 80 -35.02 42.67 -5.35
N THR A 81 -34.17 43.33 -4.57
CA THR A 81 -33.05 42.67 -3.87
C THR A 81 -33.59 41.83 -2.71
N PRO A 82 -33.07 40.62 -2.45
CA PRO A 82 -33.46 39.82 -1.29
C PRO A 82 -33.18 40.57 0.02
N ASP A 83 -34.17 40.63 0.91
CA ASP A 83 -33.97 41.09 2.29
C ASP A 83 -33.46 39.93 3.17
N GLN A 84 -33.05 40.22 4.42
CA GLN A 84 -32.53 39.20 5.33
C GLN A 84 -33.55 38.09 5.64
N ALA A 85 -34.85 38.39 5.60
CA ALA A 85 -35.92 37.40 5.79
C ALA A 85 -36.09 36.46 4.57
N SER A 86 -35.56 36.84 3.41
CA SER A 86 -35.55 36.04 2.18
C SER A 86 -34.34 35.10 2.08
N VAL A 87 -33.35 35.23 2.96
CA VAL A 87 -32.16 34.37 3.03
C VAL A 87 -32.42 33.27 4.05
N PHE A 88 -32.19 32.02 3.65
CA PHE A 88 -32.26 30.91 4.61
C PHE A 88 -31.02 30.94 5.51
N SER A 89 -31.12 31.52 6.71
CA SER A 89 -30.14 31.32 7.78
C SER A 89 -30.73 30.39 8.85
N ARG A 90 -29.99 29.35 9.23
CA ARG A 90 -30.27 28.64 10.50
C ARG A 90 -30.08 29.66 11.63
N VAL A 91 -30.93 29.60 12.65
CA VAL A 91 -30.86 30.49 13.82
C VAL A 91 -29.47 30.36 14.45
N TYR A 92 -28.73 31.47 14.54
CA TYR A 92 -27.41 31.49 15.16
C TYR A 92 -27.50 31.12 16.65
N GLU A 93 -26.74 30.09 17.04
CA GLU A 93 -26.54 29.69 18.44
C GLU A 93 -25.04 29.66 18.73
N ALA A 94 -24.61 30.31 19.82
CA ALA A 94 -23.21 30.46 20.16
C ALA A 94 -22.56 29.13 20.59
N PRO A 95 -21.25 28.93 20.30
CA PRO A 95 -20.46 27.81 20.83
C PRO A 95 -20.55 27.70 22.35
N GLN A 96 -20.68 26.48 22.88
CA GLN A 96 -20.82 26.20 24.31
C GLN A 96 -19.60 25.44 24.87
N GLY A 97 -18.98 25.99 25.91
CA GLY A 97 -17.80 25.40 26.54
C GLY A 97 -16.50 25.67 25.78
N GLU A 98 -15.37 25.27 26.39
CA GLU A 98 -14.03 25.59 25.90
C GLU A 98 -13.74 24.95 24.53
N LEU A 99 -14.12 23.68 24.36
CA LEU A 99 -13.85 22.93 23.14
C LEU A 99 -14.64 23.44 21.92
N GLU A 100 -15.94 23.70 22.05
CA GLU A 100 -16.73 24.30 20.95
C GLU A 100 -16.19 25.70 20.61
N THR A 101 -15.74 26.46 21.59
CA THR A 101 -15.18 27.81 21.37
C THR A 101 -13.88 27.75 20.55
N VAL A 102 -12.97 26.83 20.89
CA VAL A 102 -11.73 26.62 20.13
C VAL A 102 -12.05 26.15 18.71
N LEU A 103 -12.96 25.19 18.54
CA LEU A 103 -13.36 24.69 17.22
C LEU A 103 -13.98 25.79 16.36
N ALA A 104 -14.89 26.59 16.92
CA ALA A 104 -15.50 27.71 16.21
C ALA A 104 -14.48 28.77 15.82
N GLN A 105 -13.47 29.04 16.66
CA GLN A 105 -12.39 29.97 16.32
C GLN A 105 -11.55 29.45 15.14
N ILE A 106 -11.14 28.18 15.18
CA ILE A 106 -10.37 27.59 14.09
C ILE A 106 -11.19 27.60 12.78
N TRP A 107 -12.50 27.36 12.86
CA TRP A 107 -13.38 27.45 11.69
C TRP A 107 -13.51 28.88 11.15
N GLN A 108 -13.62 29.88 12.02
CA GLN A 108 -13.60 31.29 11.63
C GLN A 108 -12.30 31.64 10.88
N ASP A 109 -11.16 31.21 11.42
CA ASP A 109 -9.84 31.47 10.84
C ASP A 109 -9.65 30.78 9.48
N VAL A 110 -10.18 29.55 9.34
CA VAL A 110 -10.10 28.78 8.09
C VAL A 110 -11.04 29.33 7.02
N LEU A 111 -12.28 29.68 7.39
CA LEU A 111 -13.33 30.08 6.45
C LEU A 111 -13.37 31.60 6.21
N GLY A 112 -12.61 32.39 6.98
CA GLY A 112 -12.60 33.86 6.90
C GLY A 112 -13.90 34.50 7.39
N LEU A 113 -14.62 33.84 8.30
CA LEU A 113 -15.93 34.29 8.80
C LEU A 113 -15.78 35.01 10.15
N GLN A 114 -16.56 36.07 10.35
CA GLN A 114 -16.57 36.81 11.63
C GLN A 114 -17.27 36.04 12.76
N GLN A 115 -18.13 35.08 12.41
CA GLN A 115 -18.97 34.37 13.37
C GLN A 115 -19.33 32.99 12.82
N VAL A 116 -19.14 31.97 13.65
CA VAL A 116 -19.53 30.57 13.38
C VAL A 116 -20.34 30.09 14.58
N GLY A 117 -21.59 29.70 14.34
CA GLY A 117 -22.50 29.11 15.32
C GLY A 117 -22.23 27.63 15.53
N ARG A 118 -22.67 27.09 16.67
CA ARG A 118 -22.36 25.71 17.08
C ARG A 118 -22.96 24.64 16.16
N HIS A 119 -24.03 24.97 15.44
CA HIS A 119 -24.74 24.09 14.51
C HIS A 119 -24.46 24.43 13.04
N ASP A 120 -23.57 25.38 12.79
CA ASP A 120 -23.15 25.69 11.43
C ASP A 120 -22.31 24.54 10.91
N ASN A 121 -22.49 24.24 9.63
CA ASN A 121 -21.82 23.14 8.96
C ASN A 121 -20.61 23.66 8.18
N PHE A 122 -19.45 23.04 8.38
CA PHE A 122 -18.19 23.48 7.77
C PHE A 122 -18.29 23.61 6.24
N PHE A 123 -18.96 22.66 5.59
CA PHE A 123 -19.12 22.64 4.13
C PHE A 123 -20.25 23.55 3.65
N GLU A 124 -21.33 23.69 4.42
CA GLU A 124 -22.40 24.68 4.10
C GLU A 124 -21.88 26.13 4.20
N LEU A 125 -20.87 26.37 5.05
CA LEU A 125 -20.20 27.66 5.20
C LEU A 125 -19.14 27.96 4.12
N GLY A 126 -19.02 27.12 3.08
CA GLY A 126 -18.07 27.30 1.99
C GLY A 126 -16.75 26.55 2.16
N GLY A 127 -16.63 25.68 3.17
CA GLY A 127 -15.51 24.76 3.31
C GLY A 127 -15.44 23.77 2.13
N HIS A 128 -14.23 23.52 1.64
CA HIS A 128 -13.94 22.52 0.61
C HIS A 128 -12.71 21.70 1.00
N SER A 129 -12.38 20.65 0.23
CA SER A 129 -11.34 19.67 0.60
C SER A 129 -9.99 20.27 0.99
N LEU A 130 -9.59 21.39 0.40
CA LEU A 130 -8.34 22.07 0.73
C LEU A 130 -8.42 22.85 2.05
N LEU A 131 -9.53 23.56 2.29
CA LEU A 131 -9.82 24.20 3.59
C LEU A 131 -10.02 23.17 4.69
N ALA A 132 -10.58 22.00 4.36
CA ALA A 132 -10.72 20.88 5.28
C ALA A 132 -9.34 20.34 5.71
N VAL A 133 -8.42 20.14 4.76
CA VAL A 133 -7.03 19.74 5.08
C VAL A 133 -6.34 20.79 5.96
N ARG A 134 -6.53 22.09 5.67
CA ARG A 134 -6.03 23.20 6.50
C ARG A 134 -6.61 23.15 7.92
N LEU A 135 -7.92 22.97 8.03
CA LEU A 135 -8.62 22.80 9.30
C LEU A 135 -8.04 21.65 10.12
N LEU A 136 -7.84 20.46 9.52
CA LEU A 136 -7.24 19.32 10.22
C LEU A 136 -5.81 19.61 10.69
N GLY A 137 -5.02 20.32 9.89
CA GLY A 137 -3.68 20.74 10.28
C GLY A 137 -3.68 21.66 11.50
N LEU A 138 -4.61 22.60 11.59
CA LEU A 138 -4.77 23.50 12.74
C LEU A 138 -5.33 22.78 13.97
N LEU A 139 -6.27 21.85 13.77
CA LEU A 139 -6.80 21.01 14.85
C LEU A 139 -5.70 20.12 15.46
N ALA A 140 -4.84 19.52 14.63
CA ALA A 140 -3.70 18.74 15.10
C ALA A 140 -2.72 19.57 15.94
N GLN A 141 -2.47 20.84 15.57
CA GLN A 141 -1.65 21.76 16.37
C GLN A 141 -2.28 22.07 17.74
N ALA A 142 -3.60 22.06 17.84
CA ALA A 142 -4.33 22.19 19.08
C ALA A 142 -4.43 20.87 19.89
N ASN A 143 -3.69 19.82 19.50
CA ASN A 143 -3.79 18.45 20.03
C ASN A 143 -5.19 17.82 19.87
N LEU A 144 -5.97 18.31 18.91
CA LEU A 144 -7.28 17.78 18.54
C LEU A 144 -7.10 16.97 17.26
N THR A 145 -6.69 15.71 17.39
CA THR A 145 -6.58 14.83 16.23
C THR A 145 -7.97 14.49 15.72
N VAL A 146 -8.26 14.90 14.49
CA VAL A 146 -9.51 14.63 13.79
C VAL A 146 -9.16 14.10 12.40
N SER A 147 -9.74 12.98 11.99
CA SER A 147 -9.60 12.50 10.61
C SER A 147 -10.49 13.29 9.67
N LEU A 148 -10.17 13.29 8.38
CA LEU A 148 -11.02 13.99 7.43
C LEU A 148 -12.39 13.32 7.33
N ALA A 149 -12.42 11.99 7.44
CA ALA A 149 -13.66 11.24 7.54
C ALA A 149 -14.53 11.69 8.73
N GLU A 150 -13.93 11.97 9.88
CA GLU A 150 -14.64 12.49 11.06
C GLU A 150 -15.19 13.89 10.81
N LEU A 151 -14.48 14.76 10.08
CA LEU A 151 -15.01 16.07 9.70
C LEU A 151 -16.26 15.96 8.82
N PHE A 152 -16.31 14.98 7.91
CA PHE A 152 -17.50 14.69 7.10
C PHE A 152 -18.62 13.98 7.88
N GLN A 153 -18.32 13.27 8.97
CA GLN A 153 -19.35 12.64 9.80
C GLN A 153 -19.91 13.60 10.85
N HIS A 154 -19.07 14.52 11.33
CA HIS A 154 -19.36 15.47 12.39
C HIS A 154 -19.20 16.91 11.87
N GLU A 155 -20.02 17.22 10.86
CA GLU A 155 -19.89 18.42 10.03
C GLU A 155 -20.21 19.74 10.74
N SER A 156 -20.62 19.73 12.02
CA SER A 156 -20.88 20.92 12.86
C SER A 156 -19.93 21.04 14.06
N VAL A 157 -19.74 22.26 14.57
CA VAL A 157 -18.91 22.52 15.76
C VAL A 157 -19.35 21.69 16.96
N ALA A 158 -20.66 21.62 17.23
CA ALA A 158 -21.22 20.85 18.34
C ALA A 158 -21.03 19.33 18.16
N SER A 159 -21.23 18.80 16.94
CA SER A 159 -21.02 17.38 16.67
C SER A 159 -19.54 16.98 16.77
N MET A 160 -18.63 17.88 16.36
CA MET A 160 -17.19 17.66 16.43
C MET A 160 -16.68 17.73 17.88
N ALA A 161 -17.16 18.69 18.66
CA ALA A 161 -16.84 18.79 20.08
C ALA A 161 -17.29 17.56 20.87
N LEU A 162 -18.47 17.00 20.54
CA LEU A 162 -18.97 15.78 21.17
C LEU A 162 -18.07 14.57 20.87
N LEU A 163 -17.64 14.39 19.61
CA LEU A 163 -16.70 13.33 19.22
C LEU A 163 -15.39 13.42 20.03
N LEU A 164 -14.82 14.62 20.10
CA LEU A 164 -13.56 14.88 20.79
C LEU A 164 -13.68 14.73 22.32
N GLN A 165 -14.85 15.03 22.91
CA GLN A 165 -15.14 14.77 24.33
C GLN A 165 -15.23 13.27 24.64
N ILE A 166 -15.90 12.49 23.79
CA ILE A 166 -15.95 11.03 23.95
C ILE A 166 -14.53 10.45 23.89
N ARG A 167 -13.73 10.89 22.91
CA ARG A 167 -12.33 10.47 22.70
C ARG A 167 -11.39 10.84 23.84
N SER A 168 -11.64 11.93 24.56
CA SER A 168 -10.82 12.33 25.73
C SER A 168 -11.17 11.56 27.00
N THR A 169 -12.25 10.76 26.99
CA THR A 169 -12.66 9.90 28.11
C THR A 169 -12.16 8.46 27.97
N GLU A 170 -11.72 8.06 26.77
CA GLU A 170 -11.14 6.75 26.46
C GLU A 170 -9.62 6.88 26.26
N VAL A 171 -8.84 5.99 26.88
CA VAL A 171 -7.37 6.00 26.76
C VAL A 171 -6.98 5.86 25.29
N GLN A 172 -6.26 6.86 24.74
CA GLN A 172 -5.79 6.90 23.35
C GLN A 172 -4.99 5.64 22.98
N VAL A 173 -5.64 4.69 22.32
CA VAL A 173 -4.99 3.82 21.34
C VAL A 173 -5.12 4.56 20.02
N GLN A 174 -3.98 4.99 19.45
CA GLN A 174 -3.93 5.57 18.12
C GLN A 174 -4.44 4.47 17.15
N GLU A 175 -5.70 4.55 16.72
CA GLU A 175 -6.31 3.49 15.92
C GLU A 175 -5.49 3.30 14.64
N ALA A 176 -4.98 2.08 14.43
CA ALA A 176 -4.13 1.77 13.28
C ALA A 176 -4.91 1.77 11.94
N PHE A 177 -6.23 1.95 11.98
CA PHE A 177 -7.19 1.93 10.88
C PHE A 177 -8.21 3.07 11.03
N ILE A 178 -8.99 3.35 9.98
CA ILE A 178 -10.03 4.38 9.98
C ILE A 178 -11.40 3.70 9.95
N PRO A 179 -12.21 3.77 11.03
CA PRO A 179 -13.55 3.16 11.03
C PRO A 179 -14.49 3.96 10.12
N VAL A 180 -14.96 3.33 9.03
CA VAL A 180 -16.01 3.91 8.17
C VAL A 180 -17.38 3.40 8.59
N ARG A 181 -17.50 2.08 8.75
CA ARG A 181 -18.66 1.39 9.30
C ARG A 181 -18.20 0.12 9.98
N THR A 182 -18.33 0.03 11.31
CA THR A 182 -17.89 -1.13 12.09
C THR A 182 -19.00 -2.16 12.33
N THR A 183 -20.20 -1.91 11.82
CA THR A 183 -21.37 -2.78 11.94
C THR A 183 -21.61 -3.59 10.67
N GLY A 184 -22.18 -4.79 10.82
CA GLY A 184 -22.46 -5.75 9.74
C GLY A 184 -22.21 -7.19 10.19
N GLN A 185 -22.73 -8.17 9.46
CA GLN A 185 -22.53 -9.61 9.72
C GLN A 185 -21.58 -10.28 8.73
N GLN A 186 -21.20 -9.61 7.64
CA GLN A 186 -20.28 -10.15 6.63
C GLN A 186 -18.82 -9.80 6.91
N ASN A 187 -17.91 -10.44 6.17
CA ASN A 187 -16.48 -10.09 6.21
C ASN A 187 -16.28 -8.62 5.79
N PRO A 188 -15.38 -7.90 6.47
CA PRO A 188 -15.13 -6.50 6.22
C PRO A 188 -14.47 -6.24 4.86
N LEU A 189 -14.76 -5.08 4.28
CA LEU A 189 -14.02 -4.50 3.15
C LEU A 189 -12.99 -3.50 3.67
N PHE A 190 -11.72 -3.70 3.31
CA PHE A 190 -10.64 -2.76 3.59
C PHE A 190 -10.35 -1.87 2.38
N LEU A 191 -10.43 -0.55 2.58
CA LEU A 191 -10.15 0.47 1.56
C LEU A 191 -8.75 1.06 1.74
N VAL A 192 -7.94 1.08 0.68
CA VAL A 192 -6.54 1.53 0.75
C VAL A 192 -6.40 2.99 0.31
N HIS A 193 -5.66 3.81 1.06
CA HIS A 193 -5.49 5.24 0.75
C HIS A 193 -4.96 5.48 -0.67
N GLU A 194 -5.32 6.61 -1.27
CA GLU A 194 -4.83 6.99 -2.60
C GLU A 194 -3.46 7.67 -2.53
N PHE A 195 -3.00 8.25 -3.65
CA PHE A 195 -1.65 8.77 -3.84
C PHE A 195 -1.27 9.88 -2.85
N SER A 196 -2.19 10.80 -2.55
CA SER A 196 -1.89 11.84 -1.55
C SER A 196 -1.86 11.28 -0.12
N GLY A 197 -2.36 10.06 0.10
CA GLY A 197 -2.49 9.44 1.42
C GLY A 197 -3.69 9.92 2.22
N LEU A 198 -4.57 10.72 1.60
CA LEU A 198 -5.81 11.18 2.23
C LEU A 198 -6.87 10.07 2.21
N ASP A 199 -7.70 10.08 3.25
CA ASP A 199 -8.75 9.10 3.54
C ASP A 199 -10.16 9.57 3.12
N LEU A 200 -10.22 10.73 2.44
CA LEU A 200 -11.43 11.42 1.99
C LEU A 200 -12.49 10.52 1.36
N TYR A 201 -12.05 9.60 0.51
CA TYR A 201 -12.97 8.82 -0.32
C TYR A 201 -13.58 7.63 0.43
N PHE A 202 -12.99 7.21 1.56
CA PHE A 202 -13.46 6.06 2.32
C PHE A 202 -14.92 6.21 2.81
N PRO A 203 -15.30 7.28 3.53
CA PRO A 203 -16.69 7.46 3.96
C PRO A 203 -17.64 7.70 2.79
N MET A 204 -17.19 8.42 1.76
CA MET A 204 -17.98 8.71 0.56
C MET A 204 -18.38 7.43 -0.17
N LEU A 205 -17.43 6.51 -0.35
CA LEU A 205 -17.68 5.23 -0.96
C LEU A 205 -18.41 4.26 -0.01
N GLY A 206 -17.96 4.19 1.25
CA GLY A 206 -18.50 3.26 2.26
C GLY A 206 -20.00 3.42 2.50
N LYS A 207 -20.54 4.64 2.39
CA LYS A 207 -21.99 4.91 2.47
C LYS A 207 -22.81 4.18 1.40
N HIS A 208 -22.19 3.82 0.28
CA HIS A 208 -22.82 3.17 -0.86
C HIS A 208 -22.46 1.69 -1.01
N ILE A 209 -21.66 1.14 -0.08
CA ILE A 209 -21.42 -0.31 0.04
C ILE A 209 -22.56 -0.94 0.85
N ASP A 210 -22.95 -2.17 0.51
CA ASP A 210 -23.93 -3.00 1.21
C ASP A 210 -23.83 -2.81 2.74
N PRO A 211 -24.93 -2.39 3.42
CA PRO A 211 -24.92 -2.04 4.83
C PRO A 211 -24.54 -3.20 5.77
N ASP A 212 -24.62 -4.46 5.32
CA ASP A 212 -24.23 -5.64 6.10
C ASP A 212 -22.72 -5.95 6.03
N ILE A 213 -21.97 -5.19 5.21
CA ILE A 213 -20.51 -5.28 5.08
C ILE A 213 -19.87 -4.17 5.93
N PRO A 214 -19.08 -4.51 6.97
CA PRO A 214 -18.25 -3.53 7.65
C PRO A 214 -17.18 -2.96 6.70
N VAL A 215 -16.83 -1.68 6.86
CA VAL A 215 -15.86 -0.98 6.01
C VAL A 215 -14.81 -0.30 6.88
N TYR A 216 -13.54 -0.58 6.58
CA TYR A 216 -12.39 -0.02 7.26
C TYR A 216 -11.46 0.65 6.24
N GLY A 217 -11.08 1.89 6.50
CA GLY A 217 -10.03 2.60 5.76
C GLY A 217 -8.64 2.24 6.30
N LEU A 218 -7.68 2.09 5.41
CA LEU A 218 -6.28 1.82 5.73
C LEU A 218 -5.48 3.13 5.55
N PRO A 219 -5.00 3.73 6.65
CA PRO A 219 -4.38 5.04 6.62
C PRO A 219 -2.96 4.99 6.04
N ALA A 220 -2.56 6.09 5.41
CA ALA A 220 -1.15 6.32 5.07
C ALA A 220 -0.30 6.53 6.33
N ILE A 221 1.01 6.67 6.15
CA ILE A 221 1.89 7.11 7.23
C ILE A 221 1.64 8.62 7.47
N PRO A 222 1.49 9.07 8.73
CA PRO A 222 1.31 10.48 9.05
C PRO A 222 2.46 11.36 8.54
N TRP A 223 2.19 12.66 8.37
CA TRP A 223 3.23 13.63 8.05
C TRP A 223 4.24 13.76 9.20
N GLY A 224 5.51 13.95 8.84
CA GLY A 224 6.60 14.07 9.81
C GLY A 224 7.15 12.74 10.32
N GLU A 225 6.44 11.63 10.10
CA GLU A 225 6.99 10.29 10.33
C GLU A 225 7.83 9.82 9.13
N PRO A 226 8.84 8.95 9.33
CA PRO A 226 9.63 8.38 8.23
C PRO A 226 8.76 7.61 7.24
N GLN A 227 8.75 8.06 5.99
CA GLN A 227 7.96 7.42 4.93
C GLN A 227 8.65 6.16 4.38
N LEU A 228 7.85 5.20 3.93
CA LEU A 228 8.34 3.98 3.28
C LEU A 228 8.46 4.18 1.77
N LEU A 229 9.61 3.79 1.22
CA LEU A 229 9.99 4.10 -0.17
C LEU A 229 9.69 2.96 -1.17
N THR A 230 9.00 1.90 -0.74
CA THR A 230 8.66 0.74 -1.58
C THR A 230 7.22 0.31 -1.36
N MET A 231 6.58 -0.17 -2.42
CA MET A 231 5.20 -0.70 -2.36
C MET A 231 5.14 -1.92 -1.44
N GLU A 232 6.18 -2.76 -1.47
CA GLU A 232 6.23 -3.96 -0.65
C GLU A 232 6.27 -3.62 0.84
N CYS A 233 7.03 -2.61 1.27
CA CYS A 233 7.07 -2.21 2.67
C CYS A 233 5.79 -1.51 3.11
N LEU A 234 5.20 -0.66 2.27
CA LEU A 234 3.88 -0.05 2.53
C LEU A 234 2.81 -1.14 2.73
N ALA A 235 2.79 -2.13 1.84
CA ALA A 235 1.88 -3.27 1.94
C ALA A 235 2.13 -4.10 3.20
N SER A 236 3.39 -4.39 3.55
CA SER A 236 3.71 -5.14 4.77
C SER A 236 3.20 -4.45 6.04
N ARG A 237 3.32 -3.13 6.12
CA ARG A 237 2.72 -2.35 7.22
C ARG A 237 1.21 -2.54 7.24
N LEU A 238 0.55 -2.38 6.10
CA LEU A 238 -0.91 -2.45 6.00
C LEU A 238 -1.46 -3.87 6.23
N VAL A 239 -0.73 -4.92 5.86
CA VAL A 239 -1.05 -6.31 6.24
C VAL A 239 -1.07 -6.45 7.76
N GLY A 240 -0.11 -5.86 8.47
CA GLY A 240 -0.10 -5.82 9.94
C GLY A 240 -1.34 -5.13 10.53
N VAL A 241 -1.76 -4.02 9.92
CA VAL A 241 -3.00 -3.30 10.29
C VAL A 241 -4.24 -4.15 10.03
N ILE A 242 -4.38 -4.73 8.84
CA ILE A 242 -5.52 -5.58 8.47
C ILE A 242 -5.65 -6.73 9.47
N ARG A 243 -4.54 -7.37 9.82
CA ARG A 243 -4.53 -8.54 10.71
C ARG A 243 -4.79 -8.19 12.18
N SER A 244 -4.63 -6.94 12.60
CA SER A 244 -5.05 -6.51 13.94
C SER A 244 -6.58 -6.37 14.05
N VAL A 245 -7.26 -6.09 12.93
CA VAL A 245 -8.73 -6.04 12.84
C VAL A 245 -9.32 -7.43 12.57
N GLN A 246 -8.77 -8.13 11.58
CA GLN A 246 -9.21 -9.46 11.15
C GLN A 246 -7.98 -10.39 11.08
N PRO A 247 -7.71 -11.21 12.11
CA PRO A 247 -6.48 -12.01 12.17
C PRO A 247 -6.29 -13.07 11.07
N GLN A 248 -7.40 -13.55 10.51
CA GLN A 248 -7.46 -14.60 9.48
C GLN A 248 -8.48 -14.24 8.41
N GLY A 249 -8.22 -14.65 7.17
CA GLY A 249 -9.11 -14.44 6.04
C GLY A 249 -10.44 -15.20 6.11
N PRO A 250 -11.26 -15.12 5.05
CA PRO A 250 -10.94 -14.50 3.77
C PRO A 250 -10.98 -12.95 3.84
N TYR A 251 -10.06 -12.31 3.12
CA TYR A 251 -9.93 -10.85 3.07
C TYR A 251 -10.60 -10.25 1.83
N ARG A 252 -11.15 -9.04 1.99
CA ARG A 252 -11.69 -8.20 0.92
C ARG A 252 -10.95 -6.88 0.88
N LEU A 253 -10.33 -6.56 -0.24
CA LEU A 253 -9.49 -5.38 -0.43
C LEU A 253 -10.01 -4.57 -1.61
N ALA A 254 -10.02 -3.25 -1.48
CA ALA A 254 -10.16 -2.37 -2.63
C ALA A 254 -9.33 -1.10 -2.45
N GLY A 255 -8.97 -0.46 -3.56
CA GLY A 255 -8.31 0.84 -3.50
C GLY A 255 -8.48 1.61 -4.80
N TRP A 256 -8.48 2.93 -4.68
CA TRP A 256 -8.60 3.84 -5.81
C TRP A 256 -7.25 4.39 -6.25
N SER A 257 -7.04 4.44 -7.57
CA SER A 257 -5.83 4.97 -8.16
C SER A 257 -4.60 4.22 -7.62
N PHE A 258 -3.61 4.93 -7.05
CA PHE A 258 -2.48 4.36 -6.30
C PHE A 258 -2.91 3.31 -5.27
N GLY A 259 -4.01 3.54 -4.56
CA GLY A 259 -4.51 2.64 -3.53
C GLY A 259 -4.88 1.26 -4.06
N GLY A 260 -5.31 1.15 -5.33
CA GLY A 260 -5.56 -0.15 -5.94
C GLY A 260 -4.27 -0.92 -6.20
N VAL A 261 -3.22 -0.25 -6.69
CA VAL A 261 -1.89 -0.88 -6.85
C VAL A 261 -1.37 -1.35 -5.48
N LEU A 262 -1.56 -0.55 -4.43
CA LEU A 262 -1.19 -0.94 -3.08
C LEU A 262 -2.04 -2.11 -2.55
N ALA A 263 -3.36 -2.10 -2.82
CA ALA A 263 -4.25 -3.23 -2.50
C ALA A 263 -3.80 -4.53 -3.21
N TYR A 264 -3.32 -4.41 -4.45
CA TYR A 264 -2.79 -5.54 -5.21
C TYR A 264 -1.55 -6.15 -4.54
N GLU A 265 -0.61 -5.32 -4.09
CA GLU A 265 0.58 -5.80 -3.36
C GLU A 265 0.22 -6.37 -1.98
N ILE A 266 -0.73 -5.76 -1.26
CA ILE A 266 -1.27 -6.32 0.00
C ILE A 266 -1.83 -7.72 -0.24
N ALA A 267 -2.62 -7.90 -1.30
CA ALA A 267 -3.19 -9.20 -1.64
C ALA A 267 -2.09 -10.24 -1.95
N ILE A 268 -1.04 -9.86 -2.67
CA ILE A 268 0.12 -10.74 -2.93
C ILE A 268 0.71 -11.24 -1.60
N GLN A 269 0.89 -10.34 -0.64
CA GLN A 269 1.49 -10.68 0.65
C GLN A 269 0.56 -11.54 1.51
N LEU A 270 -0.75 -11.27 1.51
CA LEU A 270 -1.73 -12.12 2.21
C LEU A 270 -1.76 -13.55 1.62
N VAL A 271 -1.73 -13.71 0.29
CA VAL A 271 -1.60 -15.04 -0.33
C VAL A 271 -0.23 -15.67 0.02
N GLY A 272 0.81 -14.86 0.09
CA GLY A 272 2.14 -15.24 0.59
C GLY A 272 2.13 -15.72 2.06
N LEU A 273 1.16 -15.28 2.86
CA LEU A 273 0.90 -15.77 4.23
C LEU A 273 0.03 -17.02 4.28
N ASP A 274 -0.33 -17.59 3.12
CA ASP A 274 -1.28 -18.68 2.96
C ASP A 274 -2.74 -18.35 3.31
N GLU A 275 -3.06 -17.06 3.43
CA GLU A 275 -4.40 -16.55 3.66
C GLU A 275 -5.24 -16.49 2.38
N GLU A 276 -6.56 -16.51 2.53
CA GLU A 276 -7.50 -16.35 1.42
C GLU A 276 -7.83 -14.87 1.18
N VAL A 277 -7.82 -14.44 -0.09
CA VAL A 277 -8.33 -13.14 -0.52
C VAL A 277 -9.50 -13.40 -1.47
N GLU A 278 -10.72 -13.19 -0.99
CA GLU A 278 -11.94 -13.50 -1.76
C GLU A 278 -12.31 -12.37 -2.73
N PHE A 279 -11.90 -11.14 -2.44
CA PHE A 279 -12.15 -9.98 -3.30
C PHE A 279 -10.96 -9.02 -3.33
N LEU A 280 -10.54 -8.66 -4.55
CA LEU A 280 -9.56 -7.62 -4.82
C LEU A 280 -10.13 -6.66 -5.89
N GLY A 281 -10.44 -5.43 -5.47
CA GLY A 281 -10.98 -4.37 -6.31
C GLY A 281 -9.96 -3.28 -6.63
N LEU A 282 -9.65 -3.09 -7.91
CA LEU A 282 -8.82 -2.00 -8.42
C LEU A 282 -9.73 -0.93 -9.01
N ILE A 283 -9.88 0.19 -8.32
CA ILE A 283 -10.78 1.28 -8.73
C ILE A 283 -9.98 2.27 -9.57
N ASP A 284 -10.19 2.22 -10.88
CA ASP A 284 -9.54 3.02 -11.91
C ASP A 284 -8.00 3.11 -11.74
N SER A 285 -7.41 1.98 -11.37
CA SER A 285 -5.97 1.85 -11.14
C SER A 285 -5.29 1.31 -12.39
N TYR A 286 -4.42 2.11 -12.99
CA TYR A 286 -3.60 1.69 -14.12
C TYR A 286 -2.47 0.77 -13.67
N LEU A 287 -2.01 -0.09 -14.59
CA LEU A 287 -0.73 -0.75 -14.42
C LEU A 287 0.35 0.33 -14.17
N PRO A 288 1.12 0.28 -13.07
CA PRO A 288 2.03 1.34 -12.63
C PRO A 288 2.91 1.92 -13.74
N ARG A 289 3.47 1.07 -14.60
CA ARG A 289 4.35 1.46 -15.71
C ARG A 289 3.75 2.44 -16.71
N LEU A 290 2.42 2.56 -16.75
CA LEU A 290 1.72 3.52 -17.60
C LEU A 290 1.62 4.92 -16.98
N VAL A 291 1.82 5.06 -15.67
CA VAL A 291 1.52 6.28 -14.91
C VAL A 291 2.57 6.64 -13.84
N ASP A 292 3.68 5.89 -13.72
CA ASP A 292 4.68 6.04 -12.65
C ASP A 292 5.57 7.29 -12.76
N GLN A 293 5.54 7.96 -13.92
CA GLN A 293 6.32 9.17 -14.23
C GLN A 293 7.85 8.97 -14.22
N GLY A 294 8.31 7.72 -14.27
CA GLY A 294 9.72 7.35 -14.38
C GLY A 294 10.53 7.47 -13.09
N ARG A 295 11.56 6.62 -12.95
CA ARG A 295 12.39 6.53 -11.74
C ARG A 295 13.23 7.79 -11.47
N GLU A 296 13.72 8.45 -12.53
CA GLU A 296 14.59 9.63 -12.43
C GLU A 296 13.88 10.81 -11.76
N ARG A 297 12.59 11.00 -12.07
CA ARG A 297 11.75 12.06 -11.48
C ARG A 297 11.73 11.99 -9.96
N TRP A 298 11.67 10.78 -9.41
CA TRP A 298 11.55 10.50 -7.99
C TRP A 298 12.88 10.26 -7.27
N SER A 299 14.00 10.61 -7.91
CA SER A 299 15.31 10.48 -7.29
C SER A 299 15.45 11.40 -6.06
N PRO A 300 15.99 10.91 -4.92
CA PRO A 300 15.99 11.66 -3.65
C PRO A 300 16.64 13.05 -3.67
N GLY A 301 17.51 13.34 -4.64
CA GLY A 301 18.22 14.63 -4.73
C GLY A 301 17.34 15.78 -5.20
N GLU A 302 16.35 15.52 -6.07
CA GLU A 302 15.56 16.56 -6.73
C GLU A 302 14.04 16.37 -6.57
N ALA A 303 13.59 15.20 -6.09
CA ALA A 303 12.18 14.83 -6.11
C ALA A 303 11.27 15.81 -5.37
N HIS A 304 11.61 16.24 -4.14
CA HIS A 304 10.80 17.21 -3.38
C HIS A 304 10.73 18.56 -4.07
N ALA A 305 11.86 19.04 -4.60
CA ALA A 305 11.95 20.32 -5.28
C ALA A 305 11.11 20.32 -6.57
N ARG A 306 11.23 19.26 -7.37
CA ARG A 306 10.42 19.06 -8.58
C ARG A 306 8.93 18.94 -8.24
N HIS A 307 8.60 18.11 -7.25
CA HIS A 307 7.22 17.89 -6.83
C HIS A 307 6.55 19.16 -6.29
N LEU A 308 7.30 20.01 -5.57
CA LEU A 308 6.82 21.35 -5.18
C LEU A 308 6.39 22.18 -6.41
N LEU A 309 7.23 22.26 -7.44
CA LEU A 309 6.92 23.02 -8.65
C LEU A 309 5.72 22.44 -9.39
N ASP A 310 5.58 21.11 -9.44
CA ASP A 310 4.42 20.43 -10.04
C ASP A 310 3.13 20.79 -9.28
N ARG A 311 3.17 20.87 -7.93
CA ARG A 311 2.03 21.31 -7.12
C ARG A 311 1.65 22.76 -7.42
N CYS A 312 2.63 23.65 -7.58
CA CYS A 312 2.38 25.03 -8.01
C CYS A 312 1.73 25.06 -9.40
N GLU A 313 2.27 24.31 -10.36
CA GLU A 313 1.76 24.25 -11.73
C GLU A 313 0.32 23.74 -11.79
N VAL A 314 0.02 22.64 -11.09
CA VAL A 314 -1.35 22.09 -11.00
C VAL A 314 -2.32 23.10 -10.40
N PHE A 315 -1.93 23.78 -9.32
CA PHE A 315 -2.76 24.80 -8.69
C PHE A 315 -3.09 25.95 -9.65
N TRP A 316 -2.07 26.50 -10.33
CA TRP A 316 -2.28 27.63 -11.23
C TRP A 316 -3.08 27.26 -12.48
N ASN A 317 -2.88 26.07 -13.02
CA ASN A 317 -3.68 25.56 -14.13
C ASN A 317 -5.17 25.35 -13.76
N ALA A 318 -5.47 25.07 -12.49
CA ALA A 318 -6.83 24.95 -11.98
C ALA A 318 -7.47 26.30 -11.59
N GLY A 319 -6.66 27.35 -11.44
CA GLY A 319 -7.09 28.67 -10.98
C GLY A 319 -7.81 29.51 -12.03
N VAL A 320 -8.43 30.61 -11.56
CA VAL A 320 -9.17 31.58 -12.41
C VAL A 320 -8.28 32.78 -12.73
N LEU A 321 -7.06 32.54 -13.20
CA LEU A 321 -6.19 33.61 -13.70
C LEU A 321 -6.58 34.00 -15.13
N LYS A 322 -6.26 35.24 -15.52
CA LYS A 322 -6.32 35.61 -16.94
C LYS A 322 -5.24 34.88 -17.71
N GLU A 323 -5.52 34.54 -18.96
CA GLU A 323 -4.62 33.75 -19.82
C GLU A 323 -3.18 34.27 -19.88
N ALA A 324 -2.99 35.59 -19.97
CA ALA A 324 -1.66 36.21 -19.98
C ALA A 324 -0.91 36.12 -18.64
N GLU A 325 -1.63 36.19 -17.52
CA GLU A 325 -1.06 36.06 -16.17
C GLU A 325 -0.67 34.60 -15.90
N LEU A 326 -1.54 33.66 -16.29
CA LEU A 326 -1.26 32.22 -16.22
C LEU A 326 -0.02 31.87 -17.06
N ALA A 327 0.06 32.34 -18.32
CA ALA A 327 1.20 32.08 -19.19
C ALA A 327 2.52 32.56 -18.56
N LEU A 328 2.53 33.73 -17.91
CA LEU A 328 3.71 34.25 -17.23
C LEU A 328 4.12 33.39 -16.03
N VAL A 329 3.16 32.94 -15.22
CA VAL A 329 3.41 32.06 -14.07
C VAL A 329 3.98 30.71 -14.53
N LEU A 330 3.37 30.11 -15.55
CA LEU A 330 3.83 28.84 -16.12
C LEU A 330 5.23 28.97 -16.74
N GLU A 331 5.55 30.08 -17.40
CA GLU A 331 6.89 30.33 -17.92
C GLU A 331 7.93 30.41 -16.78
N LYS A 332 7.60 31.08 -15.67
CA LYS A 332 8.49 31.14 -14.50
C LYS A 332 8.72 29.75 -13.89
N LEU A 333 7.66 28.95 -13.72
CA LEU A 333 7.76 27.58 -13.20
C LEU A 333 8.61 26.69 -14.12
N ALA A 334 8.39 26.75 -15.43
CA ALA A 334 9.17 25.99 -16.41
C ALA A 334 10.67 26.37 -16.37
N ARG A 335 11.00 27.65 -16.19
CA ARG A 335 12.39 28.09 -16.02
C ARG A 335 13.02 27.51 -14.74
N LEU A 336 12.27 27.48 -13.64
CA LEU A 336 12.74 26.88 -12.38
C LEU A 336 12.96 25.37 -12.50
N GLN A 337 12.07 24.66 -13.20
CA GLN A 337 12.24 23.23 -13.47
C GLN A 337 13.57 22.92 -14.17
N THR A 338 14.03 23.77 -15.10
CA THR A 338 15.32 23.58 -15.78
C THR A 338 16.55 23.91 -14.93
N ARG A 339 16.35 24.57 -13.78
CA ARG A 339 17.40 25.11 -12.90
C ARG A 339 17.31 24.56 -11.49
N LEU A 340 16.66 23.42 -11.28
CA LEU A 340 16.49 22.82 -9.95
C LEU A 340 17.83 22.63 -9.22
N ASN A 341 18.88 22.25 -9.95
CA ASN A 341 20.24 22.07 -9.42
C ASN A 341 20.91 23.35 -8.89
N ASP A 342 20.36 24.53 -9.21
CA ASP A 342 20.86 25.81 -8.70
C ASP A 342 20.39 26.08 -7.26
N PHE A 343 19.41 25.32 -6.75
CA PHE A 343 18.76 25.58 -5.47
C PHE A 343 18.87 24.40 -4.50
N ALA A 344 19.18 24.68 -3.23
CA ALA A 344 18.72 23.82 -2.14
C ALA A 344 17.20 23.97 -1.97
N PHE A 345 16.53 22.98 -1.38
CA PHE A 345 15.07 23.00 -1.27
C PHE A 345 14.54 24.26 -0.57
N GLU A 346 15.17 24.67 0.54
CA GLU A 346 14.78 25.88 1.27
C GLU A 346 14.91 27.14 0.41
N GLY A 347 15.96 27.21 -0.41
CA GLY A 347 16.18 28.32 -1.35
C GLY A 347 15.12 28.36 -2.46
N LEU A 348 14.69 27.19 -2.96
CA LEU A 348 13.62 27.10 -3.95
C LEU A 348 12.27 27.55 -3.38
N VAL A 349 11.94 27.12 -2.16
CA VAL A 349 10.71 27.52 -1.46
C VAL A 349 10.67 29.04 -1.30
N GLN A 350 11.77 29.64 -0.82
CA GLN A 350 11.85 31.10 -0.66
C GLN A 350 11.69 31.83 -2.00
N HIS A 351 12.34 31.33 -3.05
CA HIS A 351 12.20 31.93 -4.38
C HIS A 351 10.77 31.84 -4.92
N CYS A 352 10.09 30.70 -4.74
CA CYS A 352 8.69 30.55 -5.12
C CYS A 352 7.77 31.49 -4.34
N TYR A 353 8.05 31.71 -3.06
CA TYR A 353 7.31 32.66 -2.23
C TYR A 353 7.51 34.10 -2.71
N ASP A 354 8.77 34.53 -2.91
CA ASP A 354 9.12 35.89 -3.33
C ASP A 354 8.54 36.25 -4.71
N GLU A 355 8.50 35.27 -5.63
CA GLU A 355 7.96 35.44 -6.98
C GLU A 355 6.43 35.27 -7.08
N GLY A 356 5.75 35.00 -5.96
CA GLY A 356 4.30 34.78 -5.90
C GLY A 356 3.84 33.50 -6.62
N LEU A 357 4.73 32.49 -6.71
CA LEU A 357 4.48 31.23 -7.39
C LEU A 357 3.90 30.15 -6.47
N LEU A 358 4.11 30.28 -5.16
CA LEU A 358 3.62 29.32 -4.18
C LEU A 358 2.11 29.50 -3.95
N PRO A 359 1.29 28.43 -4.02
CA PRO A 359 -0.14 28.50 -3.69
C PRO A 359 -0.35 29.09 -2.29
N PRO A 360 -1.38 29.94 -2.08
CA PRO A 360 -1.62 30.58 -0.79
C PRO A 360 -1.68 29.59 0.37
N GLU A 361 -2.27 28.41 0.15
CA GLU A 361 -2.43 27.38 1.18
C GLU A 361 -1.10 26.69 1.52
N LEU A 362 -0.16 26.64 0.59
CA LEU A 362 1.19 26.13 0.83
C LEU A 362 2.11 27.19 1.44
N ALA A 363 1.84 28.47 1.17
CA ALA A 363 2.60 29.60 1.71
C ALA A 363 2.43 29.80 3.22
N GLU A 364 1.41 29.19 3.82
CA GLU A 364 1.20 29.19 5.27
C GLU A 364 2.12 28.22 6.02
N TYR A 365 2.67 27.22 5.32
CA TYR A 365 3.57 26.25 5.94
C TYR A 365 4.98 26.81 6.10
N SER A 366 5.60 26.49 7.23
CA SER A 366 7.06 26.59 7.32
C SER A 366 7.72 25.64 6.31
N VAL A 367 8.97 25.91 5.94
CA VAL A 367 9.72 25.08 4.99
C VAL A 367 9.78 23.61 5.44
N ALA A 368 9.93 23.36 6.74
CA ALA A 368 9.95 22.01 7.30
C ALA A 368 8.58 21.31 7.18
N GLN A 369 7.48 22.01 7.43
CA GLN A 369 6.12 21.47 7.27
C GLN A 369 5.81 21.18 5.81
N LEU A 370 6.22 22.08 4.91
CA LEU A 370 6.05 21.88 3.47
C LEU A 370 6.84 20.66 2.98
N TRP A 371 8.07 20.47 3.47
CA TRP A 371 8.84 19.26 3.19
C TRP A 371 8.09 18.01 3.65
N GLN A 372 7.63 17.96 4.90
CA GLN A 372 6.90 16.81 5.46
C GLN A 372 5.60 16.50 4.69
N TYR A 373 4.90 17.55 4.23
CA TYR A 373 3.73 17.42 3.38
C TYR A 373 4.06 16.73 2.04
N LEU A 374 5.11 17.20 1.37
CA LEU A 374 5.54 16.66 0.07
C LEU A 374 6.19 15.27 0.19
N ASP A 375 6.86 14.99 1.30
CA ASP A 375 7.66 13.78 1.51
C ASP A 375 6.85 12.51 1.32
N ARG A 376 5.59 12.50 1.78
CA ARG A 376 4.68 11.37 1.59
C ARG A 376 4.39 11.10 0.11
N GLU A 377 4.04 12.13 -0.66
CA GLU A 377 3.75 11.99 -2.08
C GLU A 377 5.00 11.63 -2.89
N VAL A 378 6.16 12.19 -2.52
CA VAL A 378 7.46 11.82 -3.10
C VAL A 378 7.79 10.36 -2.81
N ALA A 379 7.58 9.90 -1.57
CA ALA A 379 7.79 8.51 -1.19
C ALA A 379 6.86 7.55 -1.93
N HIS A 380 5.58 7.88 -2.09
CA HIS A 380 4.62 7.11 -2.89
C HIS A 380 5.01 7.07 -4.37
N GLY A 381 5.45 8.20 -4.92
CA GLY A 381 5.97 8.30 -6.28
C GLY A 381 7.19 7.40 -6.51
N HIS A 382 8.17 7.49 -5.61
CA HIS A 382 9.34 6.62 -5.62
C HIS A 382 8.94 5.14 -5.50
N ALA A 383 8.07 4.80 -4.55
CA ALA A 383 7.58 3.44 -4.37
C ALA A 383 6.94 2.90 -5.66
N LEU A 384 6.08 3.68 -6.31
CA LEU A 384 5.39 3.30 -7.54
C LEU A 384 6.35 3.12 -8.73
N ALA A 385 7.29 4.04 -8.94
CA ALA A 385 8.26 3.97 -10.05
C ALA A 385 9.29 2.84 -9.91
N HIS A 386 9.50 2.37 -8.67
CA HIS A 386 10.39 1.27 -8.35
C HIS A 386 9.67 -0.06 -8.11
N TYR A 387 8.35 -0.13 -8.34
CA TYR A 387 7.55 -1.33 -8.16
C TYR A 387 7.53 -2.20 -9.42
N SER A 388 7.92 -3.47 -9.27
CA SER A 388 7.72 -4.49 -10.30
C SER A 388 6.47 -5.30 -9.98
N VAL A 389 5.49 -5.23 -10.87
CA VAL A 389 4.24 -5.98 -10.73
C VAL A 389 4.49 -7.45 -11.07
N TYR A 390 3.98 -8.36 -10.24
CA TYR A 390 4.00 -9.80 -10.47
C TYR A 390 2.58 -10.37 -10.58
N PRO A 391 2.35 -11.47 -11.29
CA PRO A 391 1.04 -12.12 -11.30
C PRO A 391 0.67 -12.60 -9.89
N ILE A 392 -0.63 -12.52 -9.60
CA ILE A 392 -1.28 -13.09 -8.41
C ILE A 392 -2.20 -14.23 -8.86
N SER A 393 -2.61 -15.10 -7.95
CA SER A 393 -3.52 -16.24 -8.20
C SER A 393 -5.00 -15.93 -7.95
N VAL A 394 -5.32 -14.75 -7.42
CA VAL A 394 -6.70 -14.38 -7.02
C VAL A 394 -7.42 -13.57 -8.12
N PRO A 395 -8.74 -13.75 -8.31
CA PRO A 395 -9.50 -12.93 -9.27
C PRO A 395 -9.42 -11.44 -8.95
N VAL A 396 -9.26 -10.62 -9.99
CA VAL A 396 -9.12 -9.15 -9.86
C VAL A 396 -10.32 -8.46 -10.49
N HIS A 397 -10.98 -7.59 -9.74
CA HIS A 397 -12.11 -6.77 -10.23
C HIS A 397 -11.60 -5.38 -10.58
N LEU A 398 -11.69 -5.01 -11.86
CA LEU A 398 -11.29 -3.70 -12.36
C LEU A 398 -12.54 -2.83 -12.47
N LEU A 399 -12.66 -1.80 -11.64
CA LEU A 399 -13.75 -0.84 -11.73
C LEU A 399 -13.27 0.37 -12.52
N ILE A 400 -13.67 0.43 -13.79
CA ILE A 400 -13.07 1.28 -14.82
C ILE A 400 -13.96 2.49 -15.06
N ALA A 401 -13.40 3.68 -15.02
CA ALA A 401 -14.13 4.89 -15.38
C ALA A 401 -14.58 4.86 -16.85
N GLU A 402 -15.84 5.21 -17.11
CA GLU A 402 -16.41 5.25 -18.47
C GLU A 402 -15.79 6.38 -19.31
N GLU A 403 -15.57 7.53 -18.69
CA GLU A 403 -14.99 8.70 -19.33
C GLU A 403 -13.47 8.70 -19.16
N ARG A 404 -12.76 8.95 -20.26
CA ARG A 404 -11.29 9.03 -20.28
C ARG A 404 -10.86 10.41 -20.75
N LYS A 405 -9.79 10.95 -20.15
CA LYS A 405 -9.14 12.15 -20.68
C LYS A 405 -8.41 11.80 -21.98
N ASP A 406 -8.28 12.79 -22.85
CA ASP A 406 -7.61 12.64 -24.16
C ASP A 406 -6.12 12.25 -24.03
N ASP A 407 -5.49 12.61 -22.90
CA ASP A 407 -4.08 12.32 -22.59
C ASP A 407 -3.88 11.04 -21.75
N ALA A 408 -4.96 10.30 -21.45
CA ALA A 408 -4.86 9.08 -20.65
C ALA A 408 -4.13 7.95 -21.41
N PRO A 409 -3.28 7.15 -20.74
CA PRO A 409 -2.52 6.08 -21.40
C PRO A 409 -3.41 5.09 -22.15
N GLU A 410 -3.05 4.75 -23.40
CA GLU A 410 -3.79 3.75 -24.17
C GLU A 410 -3.79 2.37 -23.48
N HIS A 411 -4.94 1.68 -23.51
CA HIS A 411 -5.07 0.33 -22.97
C HIS A 411 -6.16 -0.47 -23.69
N SER A 412 -6.09 -1.80 -23.58
CA SER A 412 -6.97 -2.79 -24.22
C SER A 412 -8.35 -2.95 -23.55
N GLY A 413 -8.77 -1.99 -22.73
CA GLY A 413 -9.95 -2.10 -21.85
C GLY A 413 -9.68 -2.66 -20.44
N TYR A 414 -8.43 -3.03 -20.10
CA TYR A 414 -8.07 -3.55 -18.77
C TYR A 414 -7.03 -2.69 -18.02
N LEU A 415 -6.92 -1.40 -18.37
CA LEU A 415 -5.99 -0.44 -17.76
C LEU A 415 -4.50 -0.92 -17.76
N GLY A 416 -4.14 -1.78 -18.71
CA GLY A 416 -2.80 -2.39 -18.86
C GLY A 416 -2.57 -3.67 -18.05
N TRP A 417 -3.50 -4.10 -17.20
CA TRP A 417 -3.32 -5.29 -16.36
C TRP A 417 -3.26 -6.61 -17.14
N ASP A 418 -3.76 -6.64 -18.37
CA ASP A 418 -3.64 -7.79 -19.28
C ASP A 418 -2.21 -8.08 -19.75
N ALA A 419 -1.26 -7.17 -19.49
CA ALA A 419 0.17 -7.43 -19.65
C ALA A 419 0.76 -8.36 -18.56
N VAL A 420 0.08 -8.50 -17.43
CA VAL A 420 0.56 -9.29 -16.27
C VAL A 420 -0.40 -10.42 -15.90
N LEU A 421 -1.71 -10.20 -16.08
CA LEU A 421 -2.76 -11.14 -15.68
C LEU A 421 -3.47 -11.76 -16.88
N PRO A 422 -3.80 -13.06 -16.83
CA PRO A 422 -4.68 -13.68 -17.81
C PRO A 422 -6.07 -13.03 -17.80
N LYS A 423 -6.67 -12.80 -18.98
CA LYS A 423 -8.02 -12.20 -19.10
C LYS A 423 -9.10 -12.96 -18.32
N ALA A 424 -8.97 -14.29 -18.20
CA ALA A 424 -9.91 -15.12 -17.45
C ALA A 424 -9.94 -14.84 -15.94
N GLN A 425 -8.90 -14.18 -15.41
CA GLN A 425 -8.77 -13.81 -13.99
C GLN A 425 -9.28 -12.40 -13.70
N MET A 426 -9.50 -11.58 -14.74
CA MET A 426 -9.90 -10.19 -14.59
C MET A 426 -11.39 -10.01 -14.87
N HIS A 427 -12.06 -9.26 -14.00
CA HIS A 427 -13.46 -8.91 -14.09
C HIS A 427 -13.59 -7.41 -14.24
N GLY A 428 -13.76 -6.93 -15.48
CA GLY A 428 -13.97 -5.51 -15.76
C GLY A 428 -15.42 -5.09 -15.52
N VAL A 429 -15.62 -4.00 -14.79
CA VAL A 429 -16.91 -3.34 -14.58
C VAL A 429 -16.75 -1.87 -14.91
N THR A 430 -17.51 -1.37 -15.88
CA THR A 430 -17.51 0.05 -16.22
C THR A 430 -18.38 0.84 -15.24
N VAL A 431 -17.87 1.97 -14.77
CA VAL A 431 -18.52 2.86 -13.80
C VAL A 431 -18.62 4.27 -14.40
N PRO A 432 -19.77 4.95 -14.29
CA PRO A 432 -19.95 6.29 -14.86
C PRO A 432 -18.96 7.33 -14.32
N GLY A 433 -18.67 8.33 -15.15
CA GLY A 433 -17.72 9.41 -14.85
C GLY A 433 -16.28 9.08 -15.26
N ASN A 434 -15.39 10.03 -14.96
CA ASN A 434 -13.94 9.91 -15.12
C ASN A 434 -13.25 9.54 -13.79
N HIS A 435 -11.93 9.38 -13.84
CA HIS A 435 -11.07 9.06 -12.68
C HIS A 435 -11.42 9.78 -11.37
N GLN A 436 -11.74 11.09 -11.44
CA GLN A 436 -12.05 11.90 -10.27
C GLN A 436 -13.55 11.91 -9.95
N THR A 437 -14.38 12.15 -10.96
CA THR A 437 -15.84 12.30 -10.79
C THR A 437 -16.52 11.00 -10.38
N MET A 438 -15.93 9.83 -10.67
CA MET A 438 -16.45 8.54 -10.18
C MET A 438 -16.50 8.42 -8.65
N MET A 439 -15.67 9.20 -7.94
CA MET A 439 -15.66 9.31 -6.47
C MET A 439 -16.57 10.40 -5.92
N GLN A 440 -17.33 11.08 -6.78
CA GLN A 440 -18.23 12.16 -6.43
C GLN A 440 -19.68 11.77 -6.69
N ALA A 441 -20.62 12.48 -6.06
CA ALA A 441 -22.04 12.28 -6.34
C ALA A 441 -22.41 12.85 -7.74
N PRO A 442 -23.25 12.15 -8.51
CA PRO A 442 -23.94 10.89 -8.18
C PRO A 442 -23.17 9.59 -8.49
N GLN A 443 -22.02 9.64 -9.18
CA GLN A 443 -21.32 8.46 -9.70
C GLN A 443 -20.81 7.51 -8.61
N VAL A 444 -20.39 8.02 -7.45
CA VAL A 444 -19.91 7.22 -6.32
C VAL A 444 -20.95 6.22 -5.80
N LYS A 445 -22.24 6.51 -6.01
CA LYS A 445 -23.33 5.58 -5.71
C LYS A 445 -23.30 4.37 -6.65
N ALA A 446 -23.08 4.60 -7.94
CA ALA A 446 -22.97 3.53 -8.93
C ALA A 446 -21.72 2.68 -8.67
N LEU A 447 -20.62 3.31 -8.27
CA LEU A 447 -19.39 2.63 -7.85
C LEU A 447 -19.63 1.72 -6.63
N GLY A 448 -20.26 2.24 -5.58
CA GLY A 448 -20.56 1.47 -4.37
C GLY A 448 -21.50 0.28 -4.64
N GLN A 449 -22.51 0.46 -5.51
CA GLN A 449 -23.37 -0.63 -5.95
C GLN A 449 -22.59 -1.68 -6.74
N ALA A 450 -21.73 -1.27 -7.68
CA ALA A 450 -20.90 -2.19 -8.46
C ALA A 450 -19.97 -3.04 -7.57
N ILE A 451 -19.38 -2.45 -6.53
CA ILE A 451 -18.59 -3.20 -5.53
C ILE A 451 -19.48 -4.18 -4.76
N SER A 452 -20.65 -3.74 -4.32
CA SER A 452 -21.60 -4.58 -3.56
C SER A 452 -22.08 -5.78 -4.39
N ASP A 453 -22.40 -5.56 -5.67
CA ASP A 453 -22.81 -6.62 -6.60
C ASP A 453 -21.65 -7.61 -6.84
N ALA A 454 -20.43 -7.11 -7.01
CA ALA A 454 -19.25 -7.95 -7.19
C ALA A 454 -19.00 -8.81 -5.94
N LEU A 455 -19.06 -8.23 -4.74
CA LEU A 455 -18.93 -8.93 -3.46
C LEU A 455 -20.04 -9.98 -3.26
N GLY A 456 -21.28 -9.64 -3.61
CA GLY A 456 -22.40 -10.59 -3.59
C GLY A 456 -22.20 -11.79 -4.54
N SER A 457 -21.58 -11.55 -5.70
CA SER A 457 -21.26 -12.63 -6.65
C SER A 457 -20.16 -13.57 -6.14
N VAL A 458 -19.20 -13.06 -5.37
CA VAL A 458 -18.10 -13.85 -4.78
C VAL A 458 -18.64 -14.88 -3.80
N ALA A 459 -19.62 -14.53 -2.96
CA ALA A 459 -20.24 -15.44 -1.99
C ALA A 459 -20.93 -16.67 -2.63
N THR A 460 -21.19 -16.62 -3.94
CA THR A 460 -21.85 -17.71 -4.69
C THR A 460 -20.87 -18.55 -5.53
N ARG A 461 -19.58 -18.20 -5.56
CA ARG A 461 -18.58 -18.96 -6.32
C ARG A 461 -18.23 -20.26 -5.60
N PRO A 462 -18.03 -21.38 -6.32
CA PRO A 462 -17.40 -22.56 -5.75
C PRO A 462 -16.05 -22.16 -5.15
N ALA A 463 -15.68 -22.75 -4.01
CA ALA A 463 -14.39 -22.54 -3.39
C ALA A 463 -13.28 -22.65 -4.44
N PRO A 464 -12.26 -21.76 -4.41
CA PRO A 464 -11.18 -21.79 -5.39
C PRO A 464 -10.62 -23.22 -5.51
N SER A 465 -10.36 -23.64 -6.75
CA SER A 465 -9.70 -24.92 -7.01
C SER A 465 -8.46 -25.02 -6.11
N PRO A 466 -8.19 -26.20 -5.51
CA PRO A 466 -7.15 -26.34 -4.50
C PRO A 466 -5.88 -25.66 -4.96
N LYS A 467 -5.24 -24.90 -4.03
CA LYS A 467 -3.96 -24.21 -4.21
C LYS A 467 -3.12 -25.02 -5.20
N SER A 468 -2.63 -24.35 -6.24
CA SER A 468 -1.62 -24.88 -7.17
C SER A 468 -0.76 -25.93 -6.46
N ARG A 469 -0.56 -27.09 -7.11
CA ARG A 469 0.12 -28.33 -6.68
C ARG A 469 1.57 -28.10 -6.20
N TYR A 470 1.79 -27.12 -5.34
CA TYR A 470 3.05 -26.79 -4.74
C TYR A 470 3.44 -27.96 -3.85
N GLN A 471 4.46 -28.67 -4.31
CA GLN A 471 5.08 -29.78 -3.60
C GLN A 471 6.50 -29.34 -3.28
N PRO A 472 6.77 -28.88 -2.05
CA PRO A 472 8.09 -28.37 -1.71
C PRO A 472 9.14 -29.48 -1.67
N LEU A 473 8.73 -30.71 -1.32
CA LEU A 473 9.65 -31.80 -1.04
C LEU A 473 10.11 -32.50 -2.32
N LEU A 474 11.42 -32.51 -2.52
CA LEU A 474 12.11 -33.20 -3.61
C LEU A 474 13.12 -34.19 -3.03
N THR A 475 13.05 -35.46 -3.40
CA THR A 475 14.05 -36.45 -2.99
C THR A 475 15.32 -36.28 -3.81
N ILE A 476 16.43 -35.95 -3.15
CA ILE A 476 17.75 -35.83 -3.76
C ILE A 476 18.45 -37.21 -3.73
N GLN A 477 18.33 -37.94 -2.61
CA GLN A 477 18.86 -39.29 -2.43
C GLN A 477 17.94 -40.11 -1.51
N GLY A 478 17.64 -41.36 -1.89
CA GLY A 478 16.69 -42.22 -1.15
C GLY A 478 17.23 -42.80 0.16
N GLY A 479 18.53 -43.12 0.22
CA GLY A 479 19.17 -43.66 1.42
C GLY A 479 18.60 -45.00 1.92
N ARG A 480 19.00 -45.40 3.13
CA ARG A 480 18.39 -46.51 3.88
C ARG A 480 17.27 -46.01 4.78
N ALA A 481 16.23 -46.83 4.93
CA ALA A 481 15.07 -46.52 5.78
C ALA A 481 15.35 -46.53 7.29
N ASP A 482 16.45 -47.13 7.75
CA ASP A 482 16.85 -47.17 9.17
C ASP A 482 17.62 -45.90 9.60
N ARG A 483 17.94 -44.99 8.68
CA ARG A 483 18.55 -43.70 8.98
C ARG A 483 17.50 -42.60 9.03
N ALA A 484 17.65 -41.71 10.01
CA ALA A 484 16.86 -40.49 10.06
C ALA A 484 17.16 -39.65 8.80
N PRO A 485 16.12 -39.17 8.08
CA PRO A 485 16.30 -38.39 6.86
C PRO A 485 16.84 -36.98 7.14
N ILE A 486 17.60 -36.45 6.18
CA ILE A 486 18.11 -35.08 6.16
C ILE A 486 17.19 -34.23 5.27
N PHE A 487 16.59 -33.19 5.84
CA PHE A 487 15.80 -32.20 5.12
C PHE A 487 16.58 -30.90 4.99
N CYS A 488 16.83 -30.50 3.74
CA CYS A 488 17.64 -29.35 3.38
C CYS A 488 16.76 -28.21 2.85
N VAL A 489 16.93 -26.99 3.38
CA VAL A 489 16.23 -25.77 2.92
C VAL A 489 17.24 -24.79 2.31
N PRO A 490 17.09 -24.39 1.03
CA PRO A 490 18.07 -23.54 0.33
C PRO A 490 17.99 -22.08 0.78
N GLY A 491 18.98 -21.29 0.35
CA GLY A 491 19.03 -19.85 0.56
C GLY A 491 17.94 -19.07 -0.19
N ALA A 492 17.95 -17.74 0.00
CA ALA A 492 17.00 -16.84 -0.63
C ALA A 492 17.03 -16.98 -2.16
N GLY A 493 15.89 -17.26 -2.79
CA GLY A 493 15.79 -17.39 -4.25
C GLY A 493 16.56 -18.56 -4.88
N ASP A 494 17.15 -19.46 -4.07
CA ASP A 494 17.97 -20.57 -4.55
C ASP A 494 17.19 -21.88 -4.67
N SER A 495 17.77 -22.83 -5.41
CA SER A 495 17.21 -24.13 -5.73
C SER A 495 17.78 -25.22 -4.81
N VAL A 496 16.98 -26.26 -4.55
CA VAL A 496 17.42 -27.46 -3.81
C VAL A 496 18.61 -28.16 -4.48
N THR A 497 18.87 -27.89 -5.76
CA THR A 497 20.03 -28.40 -6.49
C THR A 497 21.37 -28.01 -5.85
N GLY A 498 21.41 -26.93 -5.05
CA GLY A 498 22.59 -26.56 -4.27
C GLY A 498 23.06 -27.63 -3.29
N PHE A 499 22.18 -28.55 -2.89
CA PHE A 499 22.47 -29.63 -1.95
C PHE A 499 22.92 -30.94 -2.61
N ILE A 500 22.97 -31.01 -3.96
CA ILE A 500 23.38 -32.24 -4.66
C ILE A 500 24.79 -32.67 -4.22
N GLY A 501 25.70 -31.73 -3.97
CA GLY A 501 27.05 -32.05 -3.48
C GLY A 501 27.09 -32.84 -2.15
N LEU A 502 26.00 -32.82 -1.37
CA LEU A 502 25.90 -33.59 -0.12
C LEU A 502 25.72 -35.09 -0.38
N THR A 503 25.18 -35.51 -1.54
CA THR A 503 25.01 -36.95 -1.84
C THR A 503 26.35 -37.66 -1.91
N ASP A 504 27.30 -37.05 -2.62
CA ASP A 504 28.65 -37.57 -2.78
C ASP A 504 29.42 -37.49 -1.47
N ALA A 505 29.23 -36.41 -0.71
CA ALA A 505 29.97 -36.15 0.52
C ALA A 505 29.52 -37.03 1.71
N PHE A 506 28.22 -37.32 1.85
CA PHE A 506 27.70 -38.18 2.92
C PHE A 506 27.69 -39.67 2.56
N GLY A 507 27.65 -40.00 1.27
CA GLY A 507 27.53 -41.36 0.77
C GLY A 507 26.06 -41.83 0.60
N PRO A 508 25.84 -42.95 -0.11
CA PRO A 508 24.52 -43.35 -0.63
C PRO A 508 23.52 -43.79 0.44
N GLU A 509 23.97 -44.08 1.66
CA GLU A 509 23.15 -44.64 2.73
C GLU A 509 22.24 -43.60 3.41
N TRP A 510 22.52 -42.30 3.26
CA TRP A 510 21.76 -41.22 3.90
C TRP A 510 20.55 -40.80 3.06
N PRO A 511 19.33 -40.79 3.59
CA PRO A 511 18.20 -40.18 2.91
C PRO A 511 18.34 -38.66 2.92
N ILE A 512 18.31 -38.01 1.76
CA ILE A 512 18.47 -36.56 1.61
C ILE A 512 17.30 -36.03 0.77
N HIS A 513 16.56 -35.08 1.33
CA HIS A 513 15.45 -34.40 0.70
C HIS A 513 15.68 -32.89 0.72
N GLY A 514 15.35 -32.21 -0.38
CA GLY A 514 15.30 -30.76 -0.46
C GLY A 514 13.89 -30.23 -0.31
N LEU A 515 13.75 -29.05 0.30
CA LEU A 515 12.49 -28.31 0.44
C LEU A 515 12.57 -27.02 -0.39
N GLN A 516 11.98 -27.05 -1.58
CA GLN A 516 12.06 -25.99 -2.57
C GLN A 516 11.13 -24.83 -2.24
N HIS A 517 11.67 -23.60 -2.19
CA HIS A 517 10.89 -22.37 -2.03
C HIS A 517 9.78 -22.20 -3.06
N ARG A 518 8.63 -21.69 -2.60
CA ARG A 518 7.51 -21.26 -3.46
C ARG A 518 7.89 -20.01 -4.25
N GLY A 519 7.35 -19.88 -5.46
CA GLY A 519 7.49 -18.70 -6.32
C GLY A 519 8.67 -18.66 -7.28
N LEU A 520 9.59 -19.64 -7.23
CA LEU A 520 10.65 -19.76 -8.24
C LEU A 520 10.11 -20.01 -9.66
N ASP A 521 8.91 -20.56 -9.77
CA ASP A 521 8.23 -20.78 -11.04
C ASP A 521 7.67 -19.49 -11.67
N GLY A 522 7.69 -18.38 -10.93
CA GLY A 522 7.12 -17.09 -11.35
C GLY A 522 5.60 -17.04 -11.35
N SER A 523 4.91 -18.16 -11.08
CA SER A 523 3.45 -18.27 -11.11
C SER A 523 2.83 -18.29 -9.72
N THR A 524 3.58 -18.79 -8.72
CA THR A 524 3.15 -18.83 -7.32
C THR A 524 3.75 -17.67 -6.53
N GLU A 525 3.04 -17.22 -5.50
CA GLU A 525 3.50 -16.16 -4.60
C GLU A 525 4.52 -16.74 -3.62
N PRO A 526 5.73 -16.16 -3.46
CA PRO A 526 6.67 -16.60 -2.42
C PRO A 526 6.05 -16.51 -1.03
N PHE A 527 6.56 -17.30 -0.08
CA PHE A 527 6.14 -17.16 1.31
C PHE A 527 6.56 -15.81 1.87
N SER A 528 5.62 -15.10 2.50
CA SER A 528 5.86 -13.77 3.07
C SER A 528 6.43 -13.80 4.48
N LEU A 529 6.39 -14.97 5.16
CA LEU A 529 6.95 -15.19 6.49
C LEU A 529 7.71 -16.51 6.56
N VAL A 530 8.74 -16.53 7.41
CA VAL A 530 9.50 -17.73 7.77
C VAL A 530 8.58 -18.76 8.42
N GLU A 531 7.66 -18.30 9.27
CA GLU A 531 6.66 -19.08 9.99
C GLU A 531 5.73 -19.84 9.06
N THR A 532 5.26 -19.18 8.00
CA THR A 532 4.38 -19.78 6.98
C THR A 532 5.15 -20.83 6.18
N ALA A 533 6.37 -20.51 5.72
CA ALA A 533 7.22 -21.45 5.01
C ALA A 533 7.54 -22.70 5.86
N ALA A 534 7.91 -22.50 7.13
CA ALA A 534 8.20 -23.58 8.06
C ALA A 534 7.00 -24.52 8.26
N GLN A 535 5.78 -23.97 8.39
CA GLN A 535 4.58 -24.81 8.51
C GLN A 535 4.36 -25.65 7.26
N ALA A 536 4.42 -25.04 6.07
CA ALA A 536 4.20 -25.73 4.82
C ALA A 536 5.23 -26.86 4.59
N TYR A 537 6.48 -26.66 5.03
CA TYR A 537 7.52 -27.68 4.94
C TYR A 537 7.34 -28.81 5.94
N LEU A 538 6.92 -28.51 7.16
CA LEU A 538 6.56 -29.55 8.14
C LEU A 538 5.39 -30.39 7.64
N ASP A 539 4.35 -29.78 7.06
CA ASP A 539 3.21 -30.50 6.48
C ASP A 539 3.62 -31.42 5.32
N ALA A 540 4.67 -31.05 4.58
CA ALA A 540 5.24 -31.89 3.54
C ALA A 540 6.11 -33.03 4.11
N ILE A 541 6.88 -32.77 5.17
CA ILE A 541 7.65 -33.79 5.89
C ILE A 541 6.70 -34.82 6.51
N ASP A 542 5.64 -34.39 7.18
CA ASP A 542 4.69 -35.28 7.87
C ASP A 542 4.01 -36.27 6.91
N LYS A 543 3.90 -35.94 5.62
CA LYS A 543 3.38 -36.85 4.58
C LYS A 543 4.32 -38.00 4.21
N VAL A 544 5.64 -37.77 4.29
CA VAL A 544 6.65 -38.78 3.91
C VAL A 544 7.30 -39.46 5.11
N GLN A 545 7.37 -38.73 6.24
CA GLN A 545 7.97 -39.14 7.49
C GLN A 545 7.08 -38.61 8.63
N PRO A 546 5.96 -39.30 8.96
CA PRO A 546 5.03 -38.85 9.99
C PRO A 546 5.61 -38.93 11.41
N GLU A 547 6.52 -39.88 11.64
CA GLU A 547 7.12 -40.14 12.94
C GLU A 547 8.65 -40.22 12.87
N GLY A 548 9.29 -40.41 14.02
CA GLY A 548 10.74 -40.55 14.12
C GLY A 548 11.50 -39.22 14.03
N ALA A 549 12.80 -39.34 14.23
CA ALA A 549 13.70 -38.20 14.27
C ALA A 549 14.04 -37.70 12.86
N VAL A 550 14.32 -36.40 12.75
CA VAL A 550 14.73 -35.76 11.49
C VAL A 550 15.99 -34.92 11.68
N HIS A 551 16.83 -34.86 10.65
CA HIS A 551 17.93 -33.90 10.58
C HIS A 551 17.48 -32.70 9.75
N LEU A 552 17.69 -31.49 10.26
CA LEU A 552 17.33 -30.24 9.57
C LEU A 552 18.59 -29.45 9.24
N LEU A 553 18.74 -29.06 7.98
CA LEU A 553 19.88 -28.33 7.46
C LEU A 553 19.39 -27.15 6.62
N GLY A 554 19.76 -25.93 6.99
CA GLY A 554 19.35 -24.72 6.26
C GLY A 554 20.56 -23.91 5.83
N HIS A 555 20.57 -23.44 4.60
CA HIS A 555 21.61 -22.54 4.09
C HIS A 555 21.06 -21.12 3.97
N SER A 556 21.83 -20.12 4.42
CA SER A 556 21.47 -18.71 4.32
C SER A 556 20.08 -18.45 4.92
N PHE A 557 19.15 -17.84 4.16
CA PHE A 557 17.74 -17.66 4.54
C PHE A 557 17.04 -18.96 4.96
N GLY A 558 17.41 -20.10 4.37
CA GLY A 558 16.90 -21.42 4.75
C GLY A 558 17.22 -21.79 6.20
N GLY A 559 18.28 -21.22 6.77
CA GLY A 559 18.63 -21.34 8.19
C GLY A 559 17.53 -20.84 9.14
N TRP A 560 16.90 -19.71 8.82
CA TRP A 560 15.76 -19.20 9.59
C TRP A 560 14.57 -20.16 9.58
N ILE A 561 14.29 -20.73 8.41
CA ILE A 561 13.16 -21.65 8.23
C ILE A 561 13.40 -22.95 9.00
N VAL A 562 14.59 -23.57 8.89
CA VAL A 562 14.87 -24.80 9.64
C VAL A 562 14.92 -24.57 11.14
N PHE A 563 15.31 -23.38 11.60
CA PHE A 563 15.24 -23.02 13.02
C PHE A 563 13.79 -22.96 13.50
N GLU A 564 12.92 -22.29 12.75
CA GLU A 564 11.47 -22.24 13.05
C GLU A 564 10.84 -23.64 13.00
N MET A 565 11.19 -24.45 12.00
CA MET A 565 10.75 -25.85 11.90
C MET A 565 11.19 -26.66 13.12
N ALA A 566 12.45 -26.55 13.54
CA ALA A 566 12.99 -27.25 14.69
C ALA A 566 12.28 -26.85 15.98
N ALA A 567 12.05 -25.55 16.18
CA ALA A 567 11.33 -25.03 17.34
C ALA A 567 9.90 -25.57 17.43
N ARG A 568 9.18 -25.66 16.29
CA ARG A 568 7.84 -26.24 16.22
C ARG A 568 7.82 -27.74 16.44
N LEU A 569 8.76 -28.48 15.85
CA LEU A 569 8.89 -29.92 16.09
C LEU A 569 9.19 -30.21 17.56
N HIS A 570 10.07 -29.44 18.17
CA HIS A 570 10.40 -29.52 19.59
C HIS A 570 9.18 -29.24 20.47
N ALA A 571 8.39 -28.20 20.15
CA ALA A 571 7.14 -27.90 20.86
C ALA A 571 6.09 -29.03 20.73
N ARG A 572 6.09 -29.77 19.61
CA ARG A 572 5.25 -30.97 19.40
C ARG A 572 5.82 -32.24 20.03
N GLY A 573 7.00 -32.18 20.68
CA GLY A 573 7.67 -33.34 21.27
C GLY A 573 8.36 -34.26 20.25
N ARG A 574 8.49 -33.85 18.98
CA ARG A 574 9.18 -34.63 17.94
C ARG A 574 10.68 -34.37 18.00
N LYS A 575 11.47 -35.46 18.00
CA LYS A 575 12.94 -35.39 18.10
C LYS A 575 13.55 -34.76 16.84
N VAL A 576 14.31 -33.70 17.01
CA VAL A 576 15.23 -33.14 15.99
C VAL A 576 16.61 -33.74 16.27
N ALA A 577 17.07 -34.64 15.40
CA ALA A 577 18.33 -35.37 15.59
C ALA A 577 19.55 -34.44 15.45
N SER A 578 19.47 -33.48 14.54
CA SER A 578 20.43 -32.37 14.46
C SER A 578 19.79 -31.17 13.79
N LEU A 579 20.15 -29.96 14.23
CA LEU A 579 19.87 -28.72 13.53
C LEU A 579 21.19 -28.07 13.08
N THR A 580 21.33 -27.82 11.78
CA THR A 580 22.52 -27.19 11.19
C THR A 580 22.13 -25.94 10.40
N LEU A 581 22.72 -24.81 10.79
CA LEU A 581 22.56 -23.51 10.15
C LEU A 581 23.84 -23.22 9.37
N ILE A 582 23.75 -23.08 8.06
CA ILE A 582 24.89 -22.85 7.18
C ILE A 582 24.91 -21.40 6.73
N ASP A 583 25.91 -20.66 7.20
CA ASP A 583 26.18 -19.27 6.85
C ASP A 583 24.91 -18.41 6.88
N SER A 584 24.15 -18.58 7.95
CA SER A 584 22.82 -18.00 8.13
C SER A 584 22.93 -16.85 9.13
N GLU A 585 22.60 -15.64 8.69
CA GLU A 585 22.56 -14.46 9.56
C GLU A 585 21.66 -14.70 10.78
N SER A 586 21.95 -14.07 11.92
CA SER A 586 21.06 -14.15 13.07
C SER A 586 19.75 -13.40 12.81
N PRO A 587 18.60 -13.86 13.33
CA PRO A 587 17.34 -13.11 13.24
C PRO A 587 17.45 -11.70 13.83
N GLY A 588 16.66 -10.74 13.33
CA GLY A 588 16.63 -9.36 13.84
C GLY A 588 17.11 -8.24 12.90
N GLY A 589 17.42 -8.53 11.63
CA GLY A 589 17.52 -7.51 10.56
C GLY A 589 18.80 -6.68 10.50
N ASN A 590 19.88 -7.12 11.15
CA ASN A 590 21.16 -6.39 11.15
C ASN A 590 22.04 -6.68 9.92
N GLY A 591 21.66 -7.65 9.08
CA GLY A 591 22.46 -8.13 7.94
C GLY A 591 21.94 -7.68 6.58
N VAL A 592 22.07 -8.51 5.56
CA VAL A 592 21.61 -8.25 4.19
C VAL A 592 20.10 -8.43 4.07
N VAL A 593 19.50 -9.25 4.93
CA VAL A 593 18.05 -9.51 4.94
C VAL A 593 17.32 -8.61 5.95
N GLY A 594 16.05 -8.31 5.69
CA GLY A 594 15.21 -7.45 6.51
C GLY A 594 15.30 -5.96 6.16
N LYS A 595 15.74 -5.63 4.93
CA LYS A 595 15.93 -4.26 4.45
C LYS A 595 14.93 -3.88 3.35
N PRO A 596 14.55 -2.59 3.21
CA PRO A 596 13.57 -2.13 2.24
C PRO A 596 14.18 -1.99 0.84
N TYR A 597 14.43 -3.10 0.15
CA TYR A 597 14.97 -3.08 -1.21
C TYR A 597 13.92 -2.65 -2.24
N THR A 598 14.28 -1.78 -3.19
CA THR A 598 13.52 -1.56 -4.44
C THR A 598 13.66 -2.76 -5.38
N ALA A 599 12.82 -2.89 -6.41
CA ALA A 599 12.97 -3.97 -7.39
C ALA A 599 14.36 -3.96 -8.07
N THR A 600 14.85 -2.77 -8.47
CA THR A 600 16.22 -2.60 -8.98
C THR A 600 17.27 -3.03 -7.96
N GLY A 601 17.09 -2.66 -6.68
CA GLY A 601 17.99 -3.05 -5.60
C GLY A 601 18.07 -4.58 -5.44
N VAL A 602 16.93 -5.27 -5.52
CA VAL A 602 16.87 -6.74 -5.50
C VAL A 602 17.66 -7.33 -6.67
N LEU A 603 17.47 -6.83 -7.89
CA LEU A 603 18.17 -7.33 -9.07
C LEU A 603 19.68 -7.09 -9.00
N ASN A 604 20.13 -5.92 -8.53
CA ASN A 604 21.55 -5.65 -8.31
C ASN A 604 22.16 -6.64 -7.32
N ARG A 605 21.47 -6.93 -6.21
CA ARG A 605 21.96 -7.89 -5.22
C ARG A 605 21.96 -9.33 -5.73
N LEU A 606 20.99 -9.69 -6.56
CA LEU A 606 20.97 -10.97 -7.25
C LEU A 606 22.15 -11.09 -8.23
N ILE A 607 22.43 -10.05 -9.01
CA ILE A 607 23.59 -9.99 -9.92
C ILE A 607 24.90 -10.14 -9.14
N GLU A 608 25.08 -9.40 -8.05
CA GLU A 608 26.24 -9.51 -7.17
C GLU A 608 26.42 -10.95 -6.66
N ALA A 609 25.35 -11.55 -6.13
CA ALA A 609 25.35 -12.93 -5.63
C ALA A 609 25.71 -13.95 -6.72
N MET A 610 25.15 -13.82 -7.93
CA MET A 610 25.45 -14.73 -9.05
C MET A 610 26.90 -14.60 -9.56
N GLN A 611 27.41 -13.37 -9.64
CA GLN A 611 28.81 -13.15 -10.02
C GLN A 611 29.77 -13.77 -9.01
N LEU A 612 29.47 -13.60 -7.72
CA LEU A 612 30.27 -14.16 -6.64
C LEU A 612 30.21 -15.70 -6.61
N ALA A 613 29.01 -16.28 -6.79
CA ALA A 613 28.79 -17.72 -6.79
C ALA A 613 29.44 -18.47 -7.97
N SER A 614 29.58 -17.78 -9.11
CA SER A 614 30.12 -18.34 -10.35
C SER A 614 31.59 -17.97 -10.59
N GLY A 615 32.10 -16.94 -9.93
CA GLY A 615 33.39 -16.32 -10.23
C GLY A 615 33.44 -15.64 -11.60
N LYS A 616 32.29 -15.38 -12.25
CA LYS A 616 32.20 -14.79 -13.60
C LYS A 616 31.46 -13.46 -13.54
N SER A 617 31.98 -12.44 -14.23
CA SER A 617 31.26 -11.19 -14.45
C SER A 617 30.14 -11.37 -15.46
N LEU A 618 28.99 -10.73 -15.21
CA LEU A 618 27.89 -10.63 -16.18
C LEU A 618 28.10 -9.49 -17.19
N GLY A 619 29.08 -8.61 -16.96
CA GLY A 619 29.33 -7.43 -17.78
C GLY A 619 28.15 -6.45 -17.82
N ILE A 620 27.47 -6.28 -16.68
CA ILE A 620 26.35 -5.35 -16.51
C ILE A 620 26.86 -4.12 -15.76
N ASP A 621 26.72 -2.95 -16.37
CA ASP A 621 27.00 -1.67 -15.70
C ASP A 621 25.84 -1.31 -14.78
N ALA A 622 26.11 -1.16 -13.48
CA ALA A 622 25.07 -0.92 -12.48
C ALA A 622 24.35 0.43 -12.66
N THR A 623 25.05 1.44 -13.16
CA THR A 623 24.49 2.79 -13.39
C THR A 623 23.50 2.74 -14.55
N VAL A 624 23.92 2.19 -15.69
CA VAL A 624 23.05 2.02 -16.87
C VAL A 624 21.88 1.11 -16.54
N PHE A 625 22.13 0.01 -15.81
CA PHE A 625 21.08 -0.93 -15.41
C PHE A 625 20.02 -0.27 -14.52
N GLY A 626 20.43 0.62 -13.60
CA GLY A 626 19.53 1.28 -12.66
C GLY A 626 18.50 2.21 -13.35
N THR A 627 18.88 2.82 -14.47
CA THR A 627 18.02 3.76 -15.22
C THR A 627 17.05 3.08 -16.18
N GLN A 628 17.26 1.80 -16.50
CA GLN A 628 16.38 1.04 -17.39
C GLN A 628 15.04 0.68 -16.75
N ASP A 629 13.98 0.53 -17.56
CA ASP A 629 12.72 -0.07 -17.11
C ASP A 629 12.86 -1.58 -16.79
N ASP A 630 11.84 -2.19 -16.17
CA ASP A 630 11.91 -3.61 -15.76
C ASP A 630 12.15 -4.56 -16.93
N THR A 631 11.58 -4.25 -18.09
CA THR A 631 11.70 -5.13 -19.27
C THR A 631 13.13 -5.09 -19.82
N ALA A 632 13.72 -3.90 -19.90
CA ALA A 632 15.09 -3.70 -20.29
C ALA A 632 16.07 -4.27 -19.25
N GLN A 633 15.80 -4.13 -17.95
CA GLN A 633 16.57 -4.78 -16.89
C GLN A 633 16.58 -6.31 -17.04
N MET A 634 15.41 -6.93 -17.29
CA MET A 634 15.34 -8.38 -17.52
C MET A 634 16.14 -8.81 -18.77
N ARG A 635 16.08 -8.04 -19.86
CA ARG A 635 16.88 -8.31 -21.08
C ARG A 635 18.38 -8.22 -20.81
N LEU A 636 18.84 -7.20 -20.09
CA LEU A 636 20.25 -7.03 -19.75
C LEU A 636 20.73 -8.16 -18.84
N LEU A 637 19.92 -8.53 -17.83
CA LEU A 637 20.21 -9.65 -16.94
C LEU A 637 20.33 -10.96 -17.71
N HIS A 638 19.32 -11.29 -18.53
CA HIS A 638 19.33 -12.50 -19.37
C HIS A 638 20.56 -12.55 -20.28
N ALA A 639 20.85 -11.46 -21.00
CA ALA A 639 22.00 -11.39 -21.89
C ALA A 639 23.33 -11.58 -21.14
N GLY A 640 23.46 -10.99 -19.94
CA GLY A 640 24.61 -11.18 -19.07
C GLY A 640 24.78 -12.64 -18.63
N MET A 641 23.70 -13.26 -18.18
CA MET A 641 23.70 -14.67 -17.76
C MET A 641 24.02 -15.63 -18.90
N VAL A 642 23.50 -15.39 -20.11
CA VAL A 642 23.84 -16.18 -21.30
C VAL A 642 25.32 -16.05 -21.64
N ARG A 643 25.88 -14.83 -21.63
CA ARG A 643 27.32 -14.61 -21.88
C ARG A 643 28.20 -15.32 -20.85
N ALA A 644 27.80 -15.32 -19.58
CA ALA A 644 28.52 -16.02 -18.52
C ALA A 644 28.34 -17.55 -18.55
N GLY A 645 27.44 -18.07 -19.39
CA GLY A 645 27.12 -19.49 -19.51
C GLY A 645 26.26 -20.02 -18.36
N MET A 646 25.53 -19.13 -17.65
CA MET A 646 24.61 -19.49 -16.58
C MET A 646 23.21 -19.87 -17.10
N LEU A 647 22.81 -19.31 -18.24
CA LEU A 647 21.57 -19.64 -18.92
C LEU A 647 21.81 -20.03 -20.37
N PRO A 648 21.06 -21.00 -20.93
CA PRO A 648 21.06 -21.27 -22.35
C PRO A 648 20.47 -20.08 -23.14
N GLN A 649 20.98 -19.80 -24.34
CA GLN A 649 20.44 -18.73 -25.20
C GLN A 649 18.94 -18.91 -25.54
N ARG A 650 18.45 -20.16 -25.57
CA ARG A 650 17.04 -20.50 -25.81
C ARG A 650 16.10 -20.24 -24.62
N SER A 651 16.64 -19.91 -23.45
CA SER A 651 15.82 -19.59 -22.28
C SER A 651 15.02 -18.31 -22.51
N ALA A 652 13.84 -18.22 -21.91
CA ALA A 652 13.02 -17.02 -21.99
C ALA A 652 13.72 -15.85 -21.28
N VAL A 653 13.52 -14.63 -21.79
CA VAL A 653 14.13 -13.40 -21.23
C VAL A 653 13.70 -13.16 -19.79
N ASP A 654 12.48 -13.56 -19.45
CA ASP A 654 11.85 -13.42 -18.14
C ASP A 654 12.05 -14.64 -17.23
N ALA A 655 12.92 -15.60 -17.60
CA ALA A 655 13.19 -16.80 -16.80
C ALA A 655 13.63 -16.50 -15.36
N MET A 656 14.25 -15.33 -15.13
CA MET A 656 14.69 -14.89 -13.81
C MET A 656 13.65 -14.12 -13.02
N ARG A 657 12.45 -13.89 -13.56
CA ARG A 657 11.39 -13.13 -12.89
C ARG A 657 10.91 -13.81 -11.61
N GLY A 658 10.69 -15.13 -11.65
CA GLY A 658 10.32 -15.93 -10.46
C GLY A 658 11.41 -15.93 -9.39
N PRO A 659 12.66 -16.33 -9.72
CA PRO A 659 13.77 -16.27 -8.79
C PRO A 659 14.01 -14.87 -8.20
N ALA A 660 13.93 -13.80 -9.01
CA ALA A 660 14.07 -12.43 -8.53
C ALA A 660 12.95 -12.04 -7.55
N ARG A 661 11.70 -12.44 -7.82
CA ARG A 661 10.57 -12.24 -6.88
C ARG A 661 10.83 -12.93 -5.55
N ALA A 662 11.16 -14.22 -5.59
CA ALA A 662 11.42 -15.01 -4.38
C ALA A 662 12.62 -14.48 -3.58
N PHE A 663 13.70 -14.10 -4.27
CA PHE A 663 14.86 -13.47 -3.66
C PHE A 663 14.50 -12.13 -3.01
N GLY A 664 13.74 -11.28 -3.70
CA GLY A 664 13.29 -9.99 -3.20
C GLY A 664 12.36 -10.10 -1.98
N THR A 665 11.43 -11.06 -1.98
CA THR A 665 10.59 -11.34 -0.81
C THR A 665 11.45 -11.78 0.37
N ALA A 666 12.39 -12.70 0.17
CA ALA A 666 13.29 -13.14 1.22
C ALA A 666 14.14 -11.98 1.77
N LEU A 667 14.75 -11.15 0.91
CA LEU A 667 15.55 -9.99 1.32
C LEU A 667 14.79 -8.97 2.18
N ARG A 668 13.48 -8.85 2.00
CA ARG A 668 12.61 -7.95 2.77
C ARG A 668 12.00 -8.60 4.01
N THR A 669 12.10 -9.91 4.14
CA THR A 669 11.52 -10.65 5.26
C THR A 669 12.26 -10.30 6.55
N VAL A 670 11.50 -9.98 7.60
CA VAL A 670 12.03 -9.82 8.96
C VAL A 670 11.57 -11.02 9.78
N TYR A 671 12.52 -11.77 10.33
CA TYR A 671 12.22 -12.91 11.19
C TYR A 671 12.53 -12.58 12.65
N GLN A 672 11.56 -12.84 13.52
CA GLN A 672 11.70 -12.75 14.97
C GLN A 672 11.17 -14.05 15.59
N PRO A 673 12.05 -14.97 16.03
CA PRO A 673 11.62 -16.25 16.55
C PRO A 673 10.64 -16.13 17.72
N GLN A 674 9.46 -16.72 17.57
CA GLN A 674 8.45 -16.76 18.63
C GLN A 674 8.57 -18.02 19.49
N HIS A 675 9.00 -19.13 18.88
CA HIS A 675 9.18 -20.42 19.55
C HIS A 675 10.60 -20.58 20.09
N ARG A 676 10.73 -21.17 21.29
CA ARG A 676 12.03 -21.52 21.86
C ARG A 676 12.45 -22.92 21.40
N TYR A 677 13.71 -23.06 21.01
CA TYR A 677 14.34 -24.35 20.74
C TYR A 677 15.49 -24.55 21.72
N THR A 678 15.51 -25.68 22.43
CA THR A 678 16.52 -25.99 23.46
C THR A 678 17.47 -27.12 23.06
N GLY A 679 17.25 -27.74 21.90
CA GLY A 679 18.15 -28.76 21.38
C GLY A 679 19.47 -28.18 20.87
N PRO A 680 20.47 -29.03 20.61
CA PRO A 680 21.76 -28.59 20.10
C PRO A 680 21.60 -27.98 18.70
N VAL A 681 22.25 -26.84 18.48
CA VAL A 681 22.32 -26.17 17.17
C VAL A 681 23.76 -26.02 16.75
N ARG A 682 24.03 -26.31 15.48
CA ARG A 682 25.36 -26.13 14.90
C ARG A 682 25.33 -25.03 13.86
N LEU A 683 26.16 -24.02 14.05
CA LEU A 683 26.34 -22.90 13.13
C LEU A 683 27.65 -23.10 12.36
N VAL A 684 27.52 -23.16 11.04
CA VAL A 684 28.62 -23.16 10.09
C VAL A 684 28.82 -21.72 9.62
N LEU A 685 30.05 -21.23 9.72
CA LEU A 685 30.45 -19.90 9.28
C LEU A 685 31.33 -20.03 8.03
N ALA A 686 31.07 -19.22 7.01
CA ALA A 686 31.95 -19.11 5.85
C ALA A 686 32.64 -17.75 5.81
N ASN A 687 33.67 -17.62 4.97
CA ASN A 687 34.32 -16.32 4.77
C ASN A 687 33.63 -15.55 3.64
N ASP A 688 33.43 -14.25 3.81
CA ASP A 688 33.15 -13.31 2.73
C ASP A 688 34.48 -12.93 2.05
N PRO A 689 34.69 -13.28 0.77
CA PRO A 689 35.92 -12.98 0.04
C PRO A 689 36.09 -11.48 -0.29
N THR A 690 35.05 -10.67 -0.09
CA THR A 690 35.12 -9.21 -0.26
C THR A 690 35.67 -8.49 0.97
N LEU A 691 35.75 -9.18 2.11
CA LEU A 691 36.27 -8.66 3.36
C LEU A 691 37.69 -9.17 3.64
N ASP A 692 38.45 -8.38 4.39
CA ASP A 692 39.72 -8.85 4.95
C ASP A 692 39.49 -9.78 6.16
N THR A 693 40.58 -10.30 6.73
CA THR A 693 40.52 -11.22 7.87
C THR A 693 39.83 -10.60 9.10
N ALA A 694 40.03 -9.29 9.32
CA ALA A 694 39.43 -8.60 10.47
C ALA A 694 37.94 -8.35 10.26
N GLY A 695 37.53 -8.02 9.04
CA GLY A 695 36.14 -7.87 8.62
C GLY A 695 35.37 -9.18 8.75
N ASN A 696 35.91 -10.28 8.20
CA ASN A 696 35.35 -11.62 8.34
C ASN A 696 35.14 -12.00 9.81
N LYS A 697 36.18 -11.80 10.64
CA LYS A 697 36.09 -12.08 12.07
C LYS A 697 34.99 -11.28 12.75
N ARG A 698 34.85 -9.99 12.43
CA ARG A 698 33.82 -9.12 13.02
C ARG A 698 32.42 -9.56 12.62
N GLU A 699 32.20 -9.86 11.35
CA GLU A 699 30.90 -10.32 10.85
C GLU A 699 30.51 -11.66 11.48
N GLN A 700 31.44 -12.61 11.51
CA GLN A 700 31.25 -13.91 12.15
C GLN A 700 30.97 -13.79 13.65
N GLU A 701 31.68 -12.92 14.38
CA GLU A 701 31.42 -12.63 15.79
C GLU A 701 30.02 -12.05 16.00
N GLN A 702 29.58 -11.12 15.15
CA GLN A 702 28.22 -10.56 15.19
C GLN A 702 27.15 -11.62 14.95
N MET A 703 27.37 -12.52 13.98
CA MET A 703 26.46 -13.63 13.69
C MET A 703 26.36 -14.60 14.87
N ILE A 704 27.50 -14.96 15.49
CA ILE A 704 27.54 -15.81 16.68
C ILE A 704 26.81 -15.13 17.84
N GLU A 705 27.08 -13.86 18.12
CA GLU A 705 26.45 -13.12 19.21
C GLU A 705 24.94 -13.02 19.00
N GLY A 706 24.49 -12.74 17.78
CA GLY A 706 23.08 -12.69 17.43
C GLY A 706 22.38 -14.02 17.67
N TRP A 707 22.94 -15.14 17.20
CA TRP A 707 22.35 -16.46 17.43
C TRP A 707 22.39 -16.87 18.91
N ARG A 708 23.43 -16.52 19.66
CA ARG A 708 23.54 -16.83 21.10
C ARG A 708 22.44 -16.20 21.95
N LYS A 709 21.83 -15.11 21.49
CA LYS A 709 20.65 -14.51 22.15
C LYS A 709 19.44 -15.45 22.12
N HIS A 710 19.35 -16.31 21.11
CA HIS A 710 18.26 -17.28 20.95
C HIS A 710 18.68 -18.69 21.39
N ILE A 711 19.96 -19.03 21.26
CA ILE A 711 20.51 -20.37 21.49
C ILE A 711 21.80 -20.27 22.31
N PRO A 712 21.74 -20.39 23.64
CA PRO A 712 22.94 -20.32 24.48
C PRO A 712 23.98 -21.41 24.16
N ASP A 713 23.51 -22.63 23.83
CA ASP A 713 24.35 -23.79 23.53
C ASP A 713 24.55 -23.97 22.02
N LEU A 714 25.31 -23.05 21.43
CA LEU A 714 25.59 -23.00 19.99
C LEU A 714 26.98 -23.57 19.68
N SER A 715 27.02 -24.66 18.91
CA SER A 715 28.26 -25.26 18.41
C SER A 715 28.71 -24.57 17.12
N ILE A 716 29.98 -24.13 17.06
CA ILE A 716 30.50 -23.35 15.92
C ILE A 716 31.48 -24.18 15.10
N TRP A 717 31.39 -24.07 13.78
CA TRP A 717 32.41 -24.54 12.86
C TRP A 717 32.74 -23.49 11.81
N TYR A 718 34.04 -23.23 11.64
CA TYR A 718 34.56 -22.31 10.64
C TYR A 718 34.86 -23.13 9.37
N GLY A 719 33.95 -23.05 8.41
CA GLY A 719 34.03 -23.80 7.18
C GLY A 719 35.00 -23.18 6.17
N PRO A 720 35.65 -24.01 5.33
CA PRO A 720 36.45 -23.50 4.22
C PRO A 720 35.56 -23.01 3.09
N GLY A 721 36.05 -22.06 2.30
CA GLY A 721 35.29 -21.47 1.19
C GLY A 721 34.48 -20.25 1.62
N ASN A 722 33.40 -19.96 0.89
CA ASN A 722 32.52 -18.82 1.09
C ASN A 722 31.04 -19.21 1.06
N HIS A 723 30.16 -18.23 1.27
CA HIS A 723 28.70 -18.38 1.26
C HIS A 723 28.16 -19.26 0.12
N PHE A 724 28.75 -19.18 -1.07
CA PHE A 724 28.27 -19.84 -2.29
C PHE A 724 29.03 -21.13 -2.65
N THR A 725 30.19 -21.37 -2.02
CA THR A 725 31.05 -22.53 -2.33
C THR A 725 31.09 -23.56 -1.21
N ILE A 726 30.61 -23.24 -0.01
CA ILE A 726 30.60 -24.15 1.16
C ILE A 726 29.88 -25.49 0.88
N LEU A 727 28.82 -25.47 0.07
CA LEU A 727 28.05 -26.65 -0.38
C LEU A 727 28.59 -27.30 -1.66
N LYS A 728 29.73 -26.83 -2.20
CA LYS A 728 30.36 -27.36 -3.41
C LYS A 728 31.68 -28.05 -3.08
N ALA A 729 32.13 -28.94 -3.95
CA ALA A 729 33.44 -29.58 -3.81
C ALA A 729 34.59 -28.55 -3.94
N PRO A 730 35.67 -28.67 -3.15
CA PRO A 730 35.91 -29.71 -2.14
C PRO A 730 35.28 -29.41 -0.76
N HIS A 731 34.79 -28.19 -0.52
CA HIS A 731 34.37 -27.71 0.81
C HIS A 731 33.24 -28.53 1.43
N VAL A 732 32.29 -29.00 0.62
CA VAL A 732 31.17 -29.85 1.07
C VAL A 732 31.61 -31.15 1.75
N HIS A 733 32.77 -31.71 1.38
CA HIS A 733 33.32 -32.90 2.03
C HIS A 733 33.81 -32.61 3.44
N ASN A 734 34.39 -31.43 3.67
CA ASN A 734 34.79 -31.00 5.02
C ASN A 734 33.57 -30.75 5.90
N LEU A 735 32.53 -30.14 5.34
CA LEU A 735 31.25 -29.94 6.02
C LEU A 735 30.63 -31.29 6.41
N ALA A 736 30.58 -32.24 5.47
CA ALA A 736 30.02 -33.57 5.72
C ALA A 736 30.78 -34.34 6.79
N ALA A 737 32.12 -34.34 6.73
CA ALA A 737 32.97 -35.00 7.74
C ALA A 737 32.72 -34.41 9.14
N TRP A 738 32.80 -33.08 9.28
CA TRP A 738 32.51 -32.41 10.55
C TRP A 738 31.09 -32.68 11.06
N TRP A 739 30.11 -32.69 10.16
CA TRP A 739 28.72 -32.94 10.53
C TRP A 739 28.53 -34.35 11.07
N GLN A 740 29.12 -35.37 10.42
CA GLN A 740 29.08 -36.76 10.84
C GLN A 740 29.80 -36.97 12.18
N ASP A 741 31.01 -36.43 12.34
CA ASP A 741 31.81 -36.52 13.57
C ASP A 741 31.08 -35.93 14.79
N GLY A 742 30.30 -34.89 14.56
CA GLY A 742 29.56 -34.25 15.65
C GLY A 742 28.29 -34.98 16.05
N LEU A 743 27.72 -35.87 15.20
CA LEU A 743 26.48 -36.57 15.56
C LEU A 743 26.72 -37.42 16.81
N PRO A 744 25.77 -37.44 17.78
CA PRO A 744 25.88 -38.38 18.89
C PRO A 744 26.02 -39.77 18.30
N MET A 745 27.04 -40.52 18.74
CA MET A 745 27.22 -41.93 18.39
C MET A 745 25.85 -42.59 18.56
N LEU A 746 25.32 -43.20 17.50
CA LEU A 746 24.10 -43.99 17.61
C LEU A 746 24.34 -44.98 18.76
N ASP A 747 23.53 -44.90 19.82
CA ASP A 747 23.62 -45.83 20.94
C ASP A 747 23.54 -47.25 20.37
N GLU A 748 24.69 -47.94 20.32
CA GLU A 748 24.75 -49.38 20.05
C GLU A 748 23.99 -50.17 21.14
N GLU A 749 23.58 -49.53 22.23
CA GLU A 749 22.78 -50.14 23.30
C GLU A 749 21.31 -50.41 22.92
N ALA A 750 20.75 -49.81 21.87
CA ALA A 750 19.37 -50.13 21.44
C ALA A 750 19.27 -51.37 20.53
N ALA A 751 20.40 -51.95 20.09
CA ALA A 751 20.43 -53.16 19.28
C ALA A 751 20.65 -54.45 20.11
N SER A 752 20.81 -54.35 21.44
CA SER A 752 21.06 -55.51 22.31
C SER A 752 19.79 -56.16 22.90
N ASP A 753 18.61 -55.56 22.74
CA ASP A 753 17.36 -56.11 23.30
C ASP A 753 16.49 -56.87 22.27
N CYS A 754 17.10 -57.33 21.18
CA CYS A 754 16.51 -58.31 20.26
C CYS A 754 17.52 -59.44 19.96
N VAL A 755 17.67 -60.35 20.91
CA VAL A 755 18.15 -61.73 20.67
C VAL A 755 17.10 -62.70 21.19
#